data_AF-A0A395GKI7-F1
#
_entry.id   AF-A0A395GKI7-F1
#
_cell.length_a   1.000
_cell.length_b   1.000
_cell.length_c   1.000
_cell.angle_alpha   90.00
_cell.angle_beta   90.00
_cell.angle_gamma   90.00
#
_symmetry.space_group_name_H-M   'P 1'
#
loop_
_entity.id
_entity.type
_entity.pdbx_description
1 polymer ?
#
loop_
_entity_poly.entity_id
_entity_poly.type
_entity_poly.pdbx_seq_one_letter_code
_entity_poly.pdbx_strand_id
1 'polypeptide(L)'
;MGSTETQLLTVGTLGVFFSVVARQGEIEKHLVSLLALFALANVSLVGWAPAYLGTTTTPQTLLRVLLLDGTMLTGLFGNIVLYRLFFHRLRKVPGPVGARISRFYAAHQTMKHAQMHRHVQRLHQQYGDVVRIGPREVSICRPSAIRAIYGPPTRCTKGPWYDQVTHTVAKKTMFGLRDIKLHNQRRRVWDLGVKAIHHYQGPLQEQSRLLVTKIREQHGQPMDITNWMICFAFDVMGRIVLGTDLGMLQTGQKSAELQQIDETTRYIAVAGTIPWLAPMLLQVPGLSQVLNPFRHFCHAVLDEKRKTMTKGSDPTDVISWLIQAQDKGDPSAPPTDMALKDDAWLVIVAGSDTAATALTNAVFYLATHPAAQTKLQQELDQRFPHGLPDWSYDEVKDLKYLTYVLNETLRLKPSVPDGLARVTPPQGLQVDDLHIPGDVVVSVPTFAIHRDERYFDQADQFIPERWEAIGNSANVPFIPFSRGVFDCVGKGIAWMEMRMALSMMVLEYDIRLADETQRAFDGKEMDNFVLALPALRLCGNNSARRGGSDGVQTPSFMLFPRSHRTHFFPSQSFSEYYRKYSYKSINMVLKLYGFPFSTCTRRVRIALAEKGLDAEFIPIDLTKNAQKATSYLNDLQPFGKVPVLQDTETGIQIYESRAIAQYIATKYRGQGTELAPPETDLKAFAYYQQALSIEQSYFDPLVSGIAYEKVFKERKGHGPTDEARVQALFAQLELTLEGYERVLSKQPYLAGEAVTLADLAHLPYGVFIEPFGFAEVVGKFPRVRAWWEGLKGRESWRVVTA
;
A
#
# COMPACT_ATOMS: atom_id res chain seq x y z
N MET A 1 52.16 -43.84 -18.67
CA MET A 1 50.81 -43.37 -19.06
C MET A 1 49.82 -43.99 -18.08
N GLY A 2 48.99 -43.18 -17.40
CA GLY A 2 48.01 -43.72 -16.46
C GLY A 2 46.94 -44.55 -17.20
N SER A 3 46.41 -45.58 -16.54
CA SER A 3 45.27 -46.33 -17.07
C SER A 3 44.08 -45.40 -17.33
N THR A 4 43.20 -45.75 -18.27
CA THR A 4 41.95 -45.01 -18.51
C THR A 4 41.14 -44.80 -17.23
N GLU A 5 41.15 -45.79 -16.32
CA GLU A 5 40.54 -45.70 -14.99
C GLU A 5 41.16 -44.58 -14.14
N THR A 6 42.49 -44.45 -14.14
CA THR A 6 43.19 -43.40 -13.39
C THR A 6 42.81 -42.01 -13.92
N GLN A 7 42.67 -41.86 -15.23
CA GLN A 7 42.26 -40.60 -15.88
C GLN A 7 40.81 -40.24 -15.51
N LEU A 8 39.89 -41.20 -15.59
CA LEU A 8 38.49 -41.00 -15.22
C LEU A 8 38.34 -40.64 -13.74
N LEU A 9 39.05 -41.32 -12.83
CA LEU A 9 39.05 -41.01 -11.40
C LEU A 9 39.57 -39.60 -11.12
N THR A 10 40.65 -39.19 -11.79
CA THR A 10 41.23 -37.85 -11.66
C THR A 10 40.22 -36.79 -12.08
N VAL A 11 39.60 -36.95 -13.25
CA VAL A 11 38.64 -35.99 -13.80
C VAL A 11 37.34 -35.94 -12.98
N GLY A 12 36.86 -37.08 -12.48
CA GLY A 12 35.73 -37.12 -11.54
C GLY A 12 36.04 -36.37 -10.25
N THR A 13 37.26 -36.54 -9.70
CA THR A 13 37.72 -35.83 -8.49
C THR A 13 37.86 -34.32 -8.74
N LEU A 14 38.32 -33.91 -9.93
CA LEU A 14 38.34 -32.51 -10.35
C LEU A 14 36.93 -31.91 -10.39
N GLY A 15 35.94 -32.66 -10.89
CA GLY A 15 34.53 -32.26 -10.84
C GLY A 15 34.04 -32.03 -9.40
N VAL A 16 34.38 -32.94 -8.48
CA VAL A 16 34.09 -32.78 -7.05
C VAL A 16 34.78 -31.53 -6.48
N PHE A 17 36.07 -31.34 -6.74
CA PHE A 17 36.82 -30.18 -6.27
C PHE A 17 36.23 -28.86 -6.79
N PHE A 18 35.93 -28.78 -8.09
CA PHE A 18 35.29 -27.63 -8.70
C PHE A 18 33.96 -27.31 -8.01
N SER A 19 33.16 -28.33 -7.69
CA SER A 19 31.89 -28.14 -6.99
C SER A 19 32.04 -27.59 -5.56
N VAL A 20 33.18 -27.81 -4.90
CA VAL A 20 33.47 -27.26 -3.57
C VAL A 20 33.89 -25.80 -3.69
N VAL A 21 34.75 -25.47 -4.66
CA VAL A 21 35.15 -24.10 -4.95
C VAL A 21 33.94 -23.26 -5.38
N ALA A 22 33.09 -23.80 -6.26
CA ALA A 22 31.89 -23.13 -6.76
C ALA A 22 30.87 -22.76 -5.67
N ARG A 23 30.99 -23.29 -4.44
CA ARG A 23 30.12 -22.92 -3.31
C ARG A 23 30.51 -21.62 -2.63
N GLN A 24 31.73 -21.12 -2.85
CA GLN A 24 32.27 -19.98 -2.11
C GLN A 24 31.83 -18.61 -2.67
N GLY A 25 30.97 -18.58 -3.70
CA GLY A 25 30.45 -17.33 -4.27
C GLY A 25 29.35 -17.52 -5.32
N GLU A 26 28.95 -16.41 -5.94
CA GLU A 26 27.96 -16.38 -7.03
C GLU A 26 28.64 -16.70 -8.38
N ILE A 27 29.02 -17.98 -8.57
CA ILE A 27 29.70 -18.46 -9.79
C ILE A 27 28.89 -18.18 -11.07
N GLU A 28 27.57 -18.02 -10.94
CA GLU A 28 26.67 -17.62 -12.03
C GLU A 28 27.12 -16.37 -12.79
N LYS A 29 27.81 -15.43 -12.14
CA LYS A 29 28.33 -14.21 -12.78
C LYS A 29 29.38 -14.49 -13.85
N HIS A 30 30.02 -15.65 -13.78
CA HIS A 30 31.11 -16.06 -14.66
C HIS A 30 30.70 -17.22 -15.58
N LEU A 31 29.42 -17.60 -15.61
CA LEU A 31 28.97 -18.81 -16.28
C LEU A 31 29.30 -18.84 -17.77
N VAL A 32 29.14 -17.71 -18.48
CA VAL A 32 29.49 -17.61 -19.92
C VAL A 32 30.99 -17.81 -20.13
N SER A 33 31.83 -17.16 -19.32
CA SER A 33 33.29 -17.35 -19.39
C SER A 33 33.69 -18.78 -19.07
N LEU A 34 33.05 -19.41 -18.09
CA LEU A 34 33.31 -20.81 -17.72
C LEU A 34 32.88 -21.77 -18.83
N LEU A 35 31.74 -21.54 -19.48
CA LEU A 35 31.29 -22.33 -20.63
C LEU A 35 32.22 -22.14 -21.84
N ALA A 36 32.70 -20.93 -22.09
CA ALA A 36 33.69 -20.66 -23.13
C ALA A 36 35.02 -21.36 -22.85
N LEU A 37 35.52 -21.29 -21.61
CA LEU A 37 36.71 -22.02 -21.18
C LEU A 37 36.53 -23.53 -21.31
N PHE A 38 35.36 -24.06 -20.95
CA PHE A 38 35.02 -25.47 -21.11
C PHE A 38 34.99 -25.89 -22.58
N ALA A 39 34.42 -25.08 -23.47
CA ALA A 39 34.40 -25.33 -24.91
C ALA A 39 35.82 -25.27 -25.52
N LEU A 40 36.63 -24.29 -25.13
CA LEU A 40 38.03 -24.15 -25.56
C LEU A 40 38.91 -25.31 -25.05
N ALA A 41 38.69 -25.76 -23.81
CA ALA A 41 39.34 -26.94 -23.26
C ALA A 41 38.96 -28.18 -24.07
N ASN A 42 37.69 -28.33 -24.45
CA ASN A 42 37.21 -29.42 -25.29
C ASN A 42 37.86 -29.42 -26.69
N VAL A 43 37.92 -28.26 -27.35
CA VAL A 43 38.59 -28.13 -28.66
C VAL A 43 40.08 -28.50 -28.56
N SER A 44 40.74 -28.06 -27.49
CA SER A 44 42.15 -28.37 -27.22
C SER A 44 42.34 -29.87 -26.94
N LEU A 45 41.46 -30.48 -26.15
CA LEU A 45 41.48 -31.91 -25.85
C LEU A 45 41.27 -32.74 -27.10
N VAL A 46 40.34 -32.38 -28.00
CA VAL A 46 40.16 -33.10 -29.28
C VAL A 46 41.41 -33.01 -30.16
N GLY A 47 42.09 -31.86 -30.18
CA GLY A 47 43.34 -31.68 -30.92
C GLY A 47 44.54 -32.45 -30.35
N TRP A 48 44.63 -32.56 -29.02
CA TRP A 48 45.74 -33.21 -28.31
C TRP A 48 45.52 -34.70 -28.02
N ALA A 49 44.26 -35.15 -28.00
CA ALA A 49 43.87 -36.50 -27.64
C ALA A 49 44.51 -37.60 -28.50
N PRO A 50 44.65 -37.48 -29.84
CA PRO A 50 45.32 -38.52 -30.63
C PRO A 50 46.77 -38.77 -30.18
N ALA A 51 47.51 -37.70 -29.86
CA ALA A 51 48.91 -37.78 -29.43
C ALA A 51 49.07 -38.23 -27.97
N TYR A 52 48.15 -37.83 -27.08
CA TYR A 52 48.31 -38.05 -25.62
C TYR A 52 47.46 -39.21 -25.07
N LEU A 53 46.28 -39.46 -25.64
CA LEU A 53 45.34 -40.52 -25.22
C LEU A 53 45.46 -41.79 -26.09
N GLY A 54 46.26 -41.76 -27.16
CA GLY A 54 46.52 -42.91 -28.03
C GLY A 54 45.31 -43.30 -28.89
N THR A 55 44.44 -42.35 -29.24
CA THR A 55 43.29 -42.60 -30.11
C THR A 55 43.71 -42.54 -31.58
N THR A 56 43.29 -43.54 -32.38
CA THR A 56 43.74 -43.68 -33.78
C THR A 56 42.73 -43.14 -34.79
N THR A 57 41.49 -42.87 -34.36
CA THR A 57 40.41 -42.40 -35.23
C THR A 57 39.62 -41.25 -34.58
N THR A 58 39.06 -40.35 -35.40
CA THR A 58 38.24 -39.22 -34.92
C THR A 58 37.06 -39.66 -34.03
N PRO A 59 36.28 -40.71 -34.36
CA PRO A 59 35.19 -41.17 -33.48
C PRO A 59 35.68 -41.64 -32.10
N GLN A 60 36.83 -42.31 -32.03
CA GLN A 60 37.40 -42.76 -30.76
C GLN A 60 37.88 -41.57 -29.90
N THR A 61 38.47 -40.55 -30.53
CA THR A 61 38.83 -39.29 -29.86
C THR A 61 37.61 -38.60 -29.26
N LEU A 62 36.54 -38.43 -30.06
CA LEU A 62 35.30 -37.80 -29.59
C LEU A 62 34.66 -38.60 -28.45
N LEU A 63 34.59 -39.93 -28.58
CA LEU A 63 34.05 -40.78 -27.52
C LEU A 63 34.86 -40.65 -26.22
N ARG A 64 36.19 -40.63 -26.29
CA ARG A 64 37.05 -40.45 -25.10
C ARG A 64 36.83 -39.09 -24.43
N VAL A 65 36.75 -38.02 -25.21
CA VAL A 65 36.49 -36.67 -24.66
C VAL A 65 35.11 -36.63 -23.99
N LEU A 66 34.08 -37.18 -24.63
CA LEU A 66 32.73 -37.28 -24.05
C LEU A 66 32.69 -38.10 -22.75
N LEU A 67 33.48 -39.18 -22.65
CA LEU A 67 33.59 -39.98 -21.42
C LEU A 67 34.27 -39.21 -20.28
N LEU A 68 35.34 -38.46 -20.57
CA LEU A 68 36.01 -37.60 -19.59
C LEU A 68 35.06 -36.50 -19.09
N ASP A 69 34.40 -35.80 -20.01
CA ASP A 69 33.41 -34.77 -19.70
C ASP A 69 32.24 -35.33 -18.88
N GLY A 70 31.68 -36.46 -19.30
CA GLY A 70 30.61 -37.14 -18.59
C GLY A 70 31.02 -37.50 -17.16
N THR A 71 32.26 -37.96 -16.96
CA THR A 71 32.79 -38.29 -15.63
C THR A 71 33.01 -37.04 -14.77
N MET A 72 33.55 -35.96 -15.35
CA MET A 72 33.71 -34.67 -14.67
C MET A 72 32.36 -34.13 -14.19
N LEU A 73 31.38 -34.09 -15.09
CA LEU A 73 30.03 -33.58 -14.82
C LEU A 73 29.32 -34.47 -13.80
N THR A 74 29.50 -35.79 -13.86
CA THR A 74 28.97 -36.72 -12.86
C THR A 74 29.56 -36.46 -11.47
N GLY A 75 30.88 -36.27 -11.37
CA GLY A 75 31.53 -35.90 -10.11
C GLY A 75 31.03 -34.56 -9.56
N LEU A 76 30.92 -33.54 -10.43
CA LEU A 76 30.40 -32.21 -10.11
C LEU A 76 28.95 -32.25 -9.61
N PHE A 77 28.02 -32.72 -10.43
CA PHE A 77 26.60 -32.73 -10.11
C PHE A 77 26.26 -33.76 -9.01
N GLY A 78 26.93 -34.91 -9.01
CA GLY A 78 26.81 -35.91 -7.95
C GLY A 78 27.16 -35.34 -6.59
N ASN A 79 28.30 -34.65 -6.45
CA ASN A 79 28.66 -34.01 -5.18
C ASN A 79 27.71 -32.87 -4.80
N ILE A 80 27.19 -32.11 -5.76
CA ILE A 80 26.17 -31.08 -5.50
C ILE A 80 24.90 -31.72 -4.90
N VAL A 81 24.40 -32.80 -5.50
CA VAL A 81 23.20 -33.50 -5.05
C VAL A 81 23.41 -34.08 -3.65
N LEU A 82 24.50 -34.82 -3.44
CA LEU A 82 24.83 -35.42 -2.14
C LEU A 82 24.95 -34.35 -1.04
N TYR A 83 25.67 -33.26 -1.32
CA TYR A 83 25.77 -32.15 -0.38
C TYR A 83 24.41 -31.52 -0.06
N ARG A 84 23.61 -31.20 -1.09
CA ARG A 84 22.32 -30.51 -0.91
C ARG A 84 21.29 -31.32 -0.13
N LEU A 85 21.36 -32.65 -0.22
CA LEU A 85 20.47 -33.58 0.47
C LEU A 85 20.90 -33.84 1.92
N PHE A 86 22.19 -34.10 2.18
CA PHE A 86 22.64 -34.63 3.48
C PHE A 86 23.42 -33.63 4.33
N PHE A 87 24.17 -32.73 3.70
CA PHE A 87 25.17 -31.87 4.37
C PHE A 87 24.84 -30.38 4.31
N HIS A 88 23.79 -29.98 3.58
CA HIS A 88 23.41 -28.58 3.43
C HIS A 88 22.99 -27.95 4.76
N ARG A 89 23.35 -26.68 4.97
CA ARG A 89 22.97 -25.90 6.16
C ARG A 89 21.46 -25.83 6.41
N LEU A 90 20.65 -25.94 5.35
CA LEU A 90 19.18 -25.99 5.41
C LEU A 90 18.60 -27.40 5.47
N ARG A 91 19.38 -28.44 5.84
CA ARG A 91 18.89 -29.83 5.87
C ARG A 91 17.71 -30.07 6.81
N LYS A 92 17.59 -29.25 7.87
CA LYS A 92 16.50 -29.34 8.86
C LYS A 92 15.23 -28.62 8.40
N VAL A 93 15.31 -27.77 7.37
CA VAL A 93 14.14 -27.03 6.88
C VAL A 93 13.31 -27.97 5.98
N PRO A 94 12.03 -28.21 6.30
CA PRO A 94 11.19 -29.13 5.54
C PRO A 94 10.85 -28.55 4.16
N GLY A 95 10.42 -29.41 3.24
CA GLY A 95 10.06 -29.03 1.87
C GLY A 95 10.35 -30.14 0.84
N PRO A 96 9.88 -30.00 -0.40
CA PRO A 96 9.99 -31.03 -1.43
C PRO A 96 11.44 -31.39 -1.76
N VAL A 97 11.75 -32.68 -1.97
CA VAL A 97 13.11 -33.15 -2.29
C VAL A 97 13.66 -32.47 -3.55
N GLY A 98 12.84 -32.32 -4.60
CA GLY A 98 13.23 -31.63 -5.82
C GLY A 98 13.66 -30.17 -5.57
N ALA A 99 12.94 -29.46 -4.69
CA ALA A 99 13.28 -28.09 -4.30
C ALA A 99 14.63 -28.03 -3.58
N ARG A 100 14.95 -29.02 -2.73
CA ARG A 100 16.24 -29.10 -2.03
C ARG A 100 17.41 -29.26 -2.99
N ILE A 101 17.20 -29.96 -4.12
CA ILE A 101 18.23 -30.29 -5.08
C ILE A 101 18.46 -29.16 -6.09
N SER A 102 17.40 -28.60 -6.69
CA SER A 102 17.58 -27.67 -7.82
C SER A 102 16.45 -26.65 -7.99
N ARG A 103 16.78 -25.49 -8.56
CA ARG A 103 15.81 -24.48 -9.06
C ARG A 103 14.99 -24.97 -10.24
N PHE A 104 15.43 -26.02 -10.95
CA PHE A 104 14.61 -26.67 -11.99
C PHE A 104 13.30 -27.24 -11.44
N TYR A 105 13.21 -27.51 -10.13
CA TYR A 105 11.93 -27.82 -9.50
C TYR A 105 10.94 -26.66 -9.63
N ALA A 106 11.35 -25.44 -9.31
CA ALA A 106 10.48 -24.28 -9.45
C ALA A 106 10.12 -24.02 -10.91
N ALA A 107 11.11 -24.12 -11.82
CA ALA A 107 10.86 -24.01 -13.26
C ALA A 107 9.82 -25.04 -13.74
N HIS A 108 9.92 -26.31 -13.30
CA HIS A 108 8.96 -27.35 -13.63
C HIS A 108 7.55 -27.06 -13.08
N GLN A 109 7.44 -26.54 -11.85
CA GLN A 109 6.13 -26.16 -11.29
C GLN A 109 5.53 -24.95 -12.02
N THR A 110 6.34 -23.95 -12.36
CA THR A 110 5.93 -22.80 -13.17
C THR A 110 5.54 -23.22 -14.59
N MET A 111 6.21 -24.20 -15.20
CA MET A 111 5.86 -24.70 -16.52
C MET A 111 4.46 -25.31 -16.60
N LYS A 112 3.91 -25.86 -15.50
CA LYS A 112 2.56 -26.47 -15.52
C LYS A 112 1.46 -25.42 -15.67
N HIS A 113 1.42 -24.47 -14.74
CA HIS A 113 0.33 -23.50 -14.64
C HIS A 113 0.80 -22.05 -14.42
N ALA A 114 2.10 -21.83 -14.21
CA ALA A 114 2.67 -20.56 -13.79
C ALA A 114 1.97 -20.00 -12.53
N GLN A 115 1.72 -20.81 -11.51
CA GLN A 115 1.04 -20.39 -10.27
C GLN A 115 1.86 -20.75 -9.04
N MET A 116 3.08 -20.19 -8.97
CA MET A 116 4.02 -20.52 -7.90
C MET A 116 3.46 -20.11 -6.54
N HIS A 117 2.73 -19.00 -6.45
CA HIS A 117 2.06 -18.55 -5.23
C HIS A 117 1.11 -19.57 -4.62
N ARG A 118 0.24 -20.19 -5.45
CA ARG A 118 -0.68 -21.25 -5.01
C ARG A 118 0.07 -22.52 -4.63
N HIS A 119 1.16 -22.82 -5.35
CA HIS A 119 2.02 -23.94 -5.01
C HIS A 119 2.71 -23.74 -3.65
N VAL A 120 3.27 -22.56 -3.39
CA VAL A 120 3.89 -22.21 -2.11
C VAL A 120 2.87 -22.21 -0.97
N GLN A 121 1.64 -21.72 -1.19
CA GLN A 121 0.55 -21.82 -0.21
C GLN A 121 0.28 -23.28 0.17
N ARG A 122 0.15 -24.19 -0.80
CA ARG A 122 -0.03 -25.65 -0.54
C ARG A 122 1.16 -26.25 0.21
N LEU A 123 2.38 -25.80 -0.08
CA LEU A 123 3.54 -26.25 0.67
C LEU A 123 3.51 -25.79 2.13
N HIS A 124 3.03 -24.58 2.43
CA HIS A 124 2.86 -24.12 3.81
C HIS A 124 1.77 -24.91 4.55
N GLN A 125 0.67 -25.26 3.86
CA GLN A 125 -0.36 -26.15 4.42
C GLN A 125 0.21 -27.54 4.76
N GLN A 126 1.15 -28.05 3.95
CA GLN A 126 1.73 -29.39 4.14
C GLN A 126 2.89 -29.42 5.16
N TYR A 127 3.78 -28.43 5.12
CA TYR A 127 5.06 -28.45 5.85
C TYR A 127 5.13 -27.44 7.01
N GLY A 128 4.10 -26.60 7.18
CA GLY A 128 4.03 -25.58 8.23
C GLY A 128 4.63 -24.23 7.83
N ASP A 129 4.98 -23.42 8.82
CA ASP A 129 5.34 -22.00 8.63
C ASP A 129 6.65 -21.75 7.88
N VAL A 130 7.55 -22.73 7.82
CA VAL A 130 8.92 -22.55 7.29
C VAL A 130 9.21 -23.63 6.26
N VAL A 131 9.33 -23.24 5.00
CA VAL A 131 9.40 -24.18 3.88
C VAL A 131 10.58 -23.88 2.98
N ARG A 132 11.37 -24.91 2.68
CA ARG A 132 12.45 -24.87 1.68
C ARG A 132 11.86 -25.01 0.27
N ILE A 133 11.88 -23.92 -0.49
CA ILE A 133 11.32 -23.82 -1.85
C ILE A 133 12.40 -23.79 -2.95
N GLY A 134 13.66 -23.95 -2.56
CA GLY A 134 14.79 -24.11 -3.47
C GLY A 134 16.07 -24.54 -2.73
N PRO A 135 17.21 -24.70 -3.43
CA PRO A 135 18.45 -25.13 -2.82
C PRO A 135 18.89 -24.24 -1.65
N ARG A 136 18.74 -22.93 -1.78
CA ARG A 136 19.03 -21.95 -0.70
C ARG A 136 17.87 -21.01 -0.41
N GLU A 137 16.67 -21.31 -0.91
CA GLU A 137 15.47 -20.49 -0.80
C GLU A 137 14.52 -21.05 0.28
N VAL A 138 14.13 -20.19 1.23
CA VAL A 138 13.21 -20.50 2.33
C VAL A 138 12.06 -19.50 2.32
N SER A 139 10.83 -20.00 2.26
CA SER A 139 9.61 -19.22 2.45
C SER A 139 9.17 -19.30 3.90
N ILE A 140 8.79 -18.17 4.49
CA ILE A 140 8.45 -18.05 5.92
C ILE A 140 7.10 -17.36 6.07
N CYS A 141 6.08 -18.12 6.47
CA CYS A 141 4.72 -17.64 6.68
C CYS A 141 4.50 -17.28 8.17
N ARG A 142 5.24 -16.30 8.67
CA ARG A 142 5.09 -15.76 10.04
C ARG A 142 5.06 -14.22 10.03
N PRO A 143 4.21 -13.55 10.83
CA PRO A 143 4.20 -12.09 10.93
C PRO A 143 5.54 -11.49 11.37
N SER A 144 6.26 -12.15 12.28
CA SER A 144 7.60 -11.76 12.74
C SER A 144 8.63 -11.69 11.61
N ALA A 145 8.51 -12.57 10.61
CA ALA A 145 9.38 -12.60 9.44
C ALA A 145 9.27 -11.33 8.59
N ILE A 146 8.10 -10.69 8.56
CA ILE A 146 7.90 -9.41 7.85
C ILE A 146 8.85 -8.36 8.42
N ARG A 147 8.90 -8.23 9.75
CA ARG A 147 9.79 -7.26 10.41
C ARG A 147 11.25 -7.66 10.25
N ALA A 148 11.58 -8.94 10.42
CA ALA A 148 12.97 -9.41 10.36
C ALA A 148 13.57 -9.29 8.95
N ILE A 149 12.80 -9.62 7.91
CA ILE A 149 13.26 -9.63 6.51
C ILE A 149 13.16 -8.23 5.89
N TYR A 150 12.05 -7.52 6.09
CA TYR A 150 11.74 -6.27 5.38
C TYR A 150 11.80 -5.03 6.27
N GLY A 151 11.36 -5.12 7.52
CA GLY A 151 11.20 -3.98 8.44
C GLY A 151 12.52 -3.46 9.04
N PRO A 152 12.56 -2.19 9.51
CA PRO A 152 13.74 -1.64 10.15
C PRO A 152 13.97 -2.19 11.58
N PRO A 153 15.23 -2.44 12.00
CA PRO A 153 16.44 -2.46 11.18
C PRO A 153 16.64 -3.84 10.50
N THR A 154 16.34 -3.95 9.20
CA THR A 154 16.70 -5.13 8.41
C THR A 154 18.14 -5.02 7.95
N ARG A 155 18.85 -6.14 7.98
CA ARG A 155 20.18 -6.29 7.38
C ARG A 155 20.14 -7.16 6.12
N CYS A 156 18.95 -7.60 5.73
CA CYS A 156 18.77 -8.42 4.55
C CYS A 156 18.87 -7.56 3.28
N THR A 157 19.63 -8.05 2.30
CA THR A 157 19.82 -7.37 1.00
C THR A 157 18.95 -8.03 -0.06
N LYS A 158 18.83 -7.43 -1.26
CA LYS A 158 18.09 -8.07 -2.36
C LYS A 158 18.80 -9.32 -2.88
N GLY A 159 18.02 -10.32 -3.26
CA GLY A 159 18.49 -11.60 -3.80
C GLY A 159 19.09 -11.55 -5.21
N PRO A 160 19.70 -12.66 -5.68
CA PRO A 160 20.25 -12.76 -7.03
C PRO A 160 19.24 -12.54 -8.16
N TRP A 161 17.94 -12.75 -7.90
CA TRP A 161 16.86 -12.49 -8.86
C TRP A 161 16.87 -11.04 -9.39
N TYR A 162 17.33 -10.07 -8.59
CA TYR A 162 17.41 -8.66 -8.98
C TYR A 162 18.55 -8.34 -9.96
N ASP A 163 19.40 -9.33 -10.29
CA ASP A 163 20.51 -9.18 -11.24
C ASP A 163 20.18 -9.74 -12.64
N GLN A 164 18.92 -10.09 -12.91
CA GLN A 164 18.50 -10.76 -14.15
C GLN A 164 18.77 -9.96 -15.43
N VAL A 165 18.80 -8.64 -15.34
CA VAL A 165 19.07 -7.75 -16.49
C VAL A 165 20.57 -7.48 -16.64
N THR A 166 21.27 -7.25 -15.54
CA THR A 166 22.70 -6.94 -15.57
C THR A 166 23.36 -7.16 -14.21
N HIS A 167 24.61 -7.63 -14.22
CA HIS A 167 25.47 -7.67 -13.04
C HIS A 167 26.24 -6.36 -12.81
N THR A 168 26.31 -5.46 -13.80
CA THR A 168 27.06 -4.21 -13.72
C THR A 168 26.31 -3.16 -12.90
N VAL A 169 26.82 -2.81 -11.73
CA VAL A 169 26.17 -1.86 -10.79
C VAL A 169 25.81 -0.53 -11.44
N ALA A 170 26.71 0.06 -12.24
CA ALA A 170 26.48 1.33 -12.94
C ALA A 170 25.37 1.31 -14.00
N LYS A 171 24.90 0.11 -14.39
CA LYS A 171 23.82 -0.10 -15.36
C LYS A 171 22.52 -0.58 -14.68
N LYS A 172 22.49 -0.67 -13.35
CA LYS A 172 21.29 -1.13 -12.62
C LYS A 172 20.32 0.02 -12.38
N THR A 173 19.04 -0.31 -12.53
CA THR A 173 17.94 0.53 -12.04
C THR A 173 17.93 0.58 -10.52
N MET A 174 17.23 1.57 -9.95
CA MET A 174 17.05 1.68 -8.50
C MET A 174 16.48 0.37 -7.89
N PHE A 175 15.53 -0.28 -8.59
CA PHE A 175 14.97 -1.56 -8.18
C PHE A 175 15.99 -2.71 -8.18
N GLY A 176 16.93 -2.74 -9.12
CA GLY A 176 17.97 -3.78 -9.19
C GLY A 176 19.09 -3.65 -8.16
N LEU A 177 19.25 -2.49 -7.50
CA LEU A 177 20.34 -2.27 -6.55
C LEU A 177 20.19 -3.12 -5.28
N ARG A 178 21.15 -4.04 -5.09
CA ARG A 178 21.23 -4.97 -3.95
C ARG A 178 21.92 -4.37 -2.73
N ASP A 179 22.88 -3.47 -2.94
CA ASP A 179 23.56 -2.75 -1.86
C ASP A 179 22.64 -1.71 -1.23
N ILE A 180 22.47 -1.78 0.10
CA ILE A 180 21.55 -0.91 0.84
C ILE A 180 22.00 0.56 0.79
N LYS A 181 23.30 0.84 0.85
CA LYS A 181 23.81 2.23 0.86
C LYS A 181 23.57 2.89 -0.49
N LEU A 182 23.93 2.22 -1.58
CA LEU A 182 23.69 2.69 -2.94
C LEU A 182 22.20 2.81 -3.25
N HIS A 183 21.39 1.83 -2.83
CA HIS A 183 19.94 1.93 -2.96
C HIS A 183 19.40 3.15 -2.23
N ASN A 184 19.75 3.36 -0.96
CA ASN A 184 19.27 4.48 -0.16
C ASN A 184 19.74 5.83 -0.74
N GLN A 185 20.94 5.90 -1.30
CA GLN A 185 21.42 7.07 -2.02
C GLN A 185 20.54 7.35 -3.23
N ARG A 186 20.34 6.36 -4.12
CA ARG A 186 19.54 6.48 -5.35
C ARG A 186 18.05 6.73 -5.07
N ARG A 187 17.53 6.22 -3.95
CA ARG A 187 16.15 6.40 -3.51
C ARG A 187 15.81 7.86 -3.19
N ARG A 188 16.78 8.72 -2.85
CA ARG A 188 16.52 10.12 -2.45
C ARG A 188 15.84 10.94 -3.53
N VAL A 189 16.43 11.01 -4.73
CA VAL A 189 15.83 11.75 -5.85
C VAL A 189 14.52 11.11 -6.33
N TRP A 190 14.45 9.78 -6.29
CA TRP A 190 13.24 9.04 -6.61
C TRP A 190 12.09 9.44 -5.70
N ASP A 191 12.33 9.47 -4.38
CA ASP A 191 11.36 9.90 -3.37
C ASP A 191 10.89 11.34 -3.60
N LEU A 192 11.76 12.26 -4.04
CA LEU A 192 11.35 13.62 -4.38
C LEU A 192 10.35 13.63 -5.54
N GLY A 193 10.67 12.91 -6.62
CA GLY A 193 9.79 12.81 -7.78
C GLY A 193 8.44 12.20 -7.40
N VAL A 194 8.42 10.98 -6.86
CA VAL A 194 7.14 10.29 -6.59
C VAL A 194 6.28 10.96 -5.50
N LYS A 195 6.89 11.75 -4.59
CA LYS A 195 6.15 12.47 -3.53
C LYS A 195 5.59 13.81 -4.02
N ALA A 196 5.93 14.26 -5.22
CA ALA A 196 5.34 15.43 -5.86
C ALA A 196 3.91 15.16 -6.38
N ILE A 197 3.09 14.48 -5.56
CA ILE A 197 1.77 13.92 -5.90
C ILE A 197 0.80 14.98 -6.44
N HIS A 198 0.92 16.23 -5.99
CA HIS A 198 0.09 17.34 -6.44
C HIS A 198 0.22 17.62 -7.96
N HIS A 199 1.38 17.35 -8.58
CA HIS A 199 1.54 17.45 -10.03
C HIS A 199 0.82 16.32 -10.79
N TYR A 200 0.53 15.20 -10.12
CA TYR A 200 0.04 13.98 -10.74
C TYR A 200 -1.48 13.82 -10.61
N GLN A 201 -2.11 14.51 -9.67
CA GLN A 201 -3.55 14.44 -9.42
C GLN A 201 -4.37 14.80 -10.67
N GLY A 202 -4.07 15.93 -11.32
CA GLY A 202 -4.78 16.39 -12.52
C GLY A 202 -4.70 15.39 -13.68
N PRO A 203 -3.49 15.03 -14.15
CA PRO A 203 -3.33 14.05 -15.22
C PRO A 203 -3.99 12.70 -14.93
N LEU A 204 -3.94 12.23 -13.68
CA LEU A 204 -4.58 10.97 -13.29
C LEU A 204 -6.11 11.07 -13.31
N GLN A 205 -6.66 12.19 -12.84
CA GLN A 205 -8.09 12.46 -12.86
C GLN A 205 -8.61 12.54 -14.31
N GLU A 206 -7.88 13.19 -15.21
CA GLU A 206 -8.21 13.23 -16.65
C GLU A 206 -8.27 11.83 -17.26
N GLN A 207 -7.25 11.01 -17.01
CA GLN A 207 -7.22 9.63 -17.50
C GLN A 207 -8.34 8.77 -16.90
N SER A 208 -8.69 8.99 -15.63
CA SER A 208 -9.77 8.25 -14.97
C SER A 208 -11.14 8.62 -15.56
N ARG A 209 -11.36 9.90 -15.88
CA ARG A 209 -12.56 10.36 -16.59
C ARG A 209 -12.62 9.82 -18.03
N LEU A 210 -11.46 9.77 -18.71
CA LEU A 210 -11.37 9.19 -20.05
C LEU A 210 -11.69 7.70 -20.03
N LEU A 211 -11.16 6.94 -19.08
CA LEU A 211 -11.48 5.52 -18.89
C LEU A 211 -12.98 5.30 -18.79
N VAL A 212 -13.65 6.04 -17.90
CA VAL A 212 -15.12 5.98 -17.77
C VAL A 212 -15.82 6.35 -19.08
N THR A 213 -15.39 7.43 -19.73
CA THR A 213 -15.97 7.82 -21.03
C THR A 213 -15.84 6.71 -22.08
N LYS A 214 -14.68 6.06 -22.16
CA LYS A 214 -14.43 4.95 -23.10
C LYS A 214 -15.22 3.70 -22.76
N ILE A 215 -15.41 3.38 -21.49
CA ILE A 215 -16.32 2.32 -21.05
C ILE A 215 -17.75 2.63 -21.51
N ARG A 216 -18.21 3.88 -21.39
CA ARG A 216 -19.54 4.31 -21.85
C ARG A 216 -19.76 4.06 -23.35
N GLU A 217 -18.74 4.30 -24.16
CA GLU A 217 -18.79 4.14 -25.63
C GLU A 217 -18.99 2.67 -26.05
N GLN A 218 -18.71 1.70 -25.19
CA GLN A 218 -18.85 0.25 -25.46
C GLN A 218 -20.24 -0.32 -25.10
N HIS A 219 -21.26 0.54 -24.93
CA HIS A 219 -22.54 0.22 -24.28
C HIS A 219 -23.20 -1.10 -24.77
N GLY A 220 -23.51 -1.99 -23.81
CA GLY A 220 -24.24 -3.24 -24.04
C GLY A 220 -23.43 -4.38 -24.69
N GLN A 221 -22.15 -4.18 -25.00
CA GLN A 221 -21.27 -5.23 -25.52
C GLN A 221 -20.36 -5.79 -24.43
N PRO A 222 -20.07 -7.10 -24.42
CA PRO A 222 -19.04 -7.67 -23.56
C PRO A 222 -17.68 -7.01 -23.81
N MET A 223 -17.14 -6.31 -22.83
CA MET A 223 -15.83 -5.66 -22.92
C MET A 223 -14.79 -6.37 -22.06
N ASP A 224 -13.56 -6.50 -22.58
CA ASP A 224 -12.43 -7.01 -21.80
C ASP A 224 -11.86 -5.91 -20.90
N ILE A 225 -12.34 -5.85 -19.66
CA ILE A 225 -11.92 -4.81 -18.71
C ILE A 225 -10.45 -4.97 -18.31
N THR A 226 -9.88 -6.19 -18.39
CA THR A 226 -8.46 -6.41 -18.11
C THR A 226 -7.59 -5.63 -19.08
N ASN A 227 -7.92 -5.67 -20.37
CA ASN A 227 -7.21 -4.89 -21.39
C ASN A 227 -7.37 -3.38 -21.17
N TRP A 228 -8.59 -2.91 -20.84
CA TRP A 228 -8.84 -1.50 -20.55
C TRP A 228 -8.06 -0.99 -19.33
N MET A 229 -7.96 -1.79 -18.26
CA MET A 229 -7.14 -1.43 -17.08
C MET A 229 -5.65 -1.36 -17.41
N ILE A 230 -5.15 -2.23 -18.30
CA ILE A 230 -3.77 -2.16 -18.78
C ILE A 230 -3.55 -0.87 -19.57
N CYS A 231 -4.39 -0.59 -20.57
CA CYS A 231 -4.29 0.64 -21.36
C CYS A 231 -4.34 1.90 -20.47
N PHE A 232 -5.26 1.94 -19.50
CA PHE A 232 -5.37 3.03 -18.54
C PHE A 232 -4.11 3.21 -17.71
N ALA A 233 -3.61 2.16 -17.07
CA ALA A 233 -2.46 2.26 -16.17
C ALA A 233 -1.18 2.66 -16.93
N PHE A 234 -0.98 2.14 -18.15
CA PHE A 234 0.16 2.52 -18.99
C PHE A 234 0.10 3.99 -19.44
N ASP A 235 -1.07 4.50 -19.83
CA ASP A 235 -1.22 5.93 -20.19
C ASP A 235 -1.07 6.86 -18.98
N VAL A 236 -1.60 6.46 -17.81
CA VAL A 236 -1.38 7.17 -16.54
C VAL A 236 0.10 7.28 -16.24
N MET A 237 0.84 6.17 -16.32
CA MET A 237 2.27 6.16 -16.05
C MET A 237 3.07 6.87 -17.15
N GLY A 238 2.66 6.81 -18.42
CA GLY A 238 3.24 7.63 -19.49
C GLY A 238 3.16 9.12 -19.16
N ARG A 239 1.99 9.59 -18.72
CA ARG A 239 1.78 11.00 -18.35
C ARG A 239 2.53 11.39 -17.07
N ILE A 240 2.48 10.58 -16.01
CA ILE A 240 3.11 10.91 -14.72
C ILE A 240 4.65 10.79 -14.78
N VAL A 241 5.17 9.83 -15.53
CA VAL A 241 6.61 9.57 -15.59
C VAL A 241 7.30 10.38 -16.67
N LEU A 242 6.72 10.42 -17.88
CA LEU A 242 7.35 11.04 -19.05
C LEU A 242 6.66 12.34 -19.48
N GLY A 243 5.49 12.68 -18.95
CA GLY A 243 4.70 13.80 -19.44
C GLY A 243 4.13 13.55 -20.84
N THR A 244 3.92 12.28 -21.23
CA THR A 244 3.50 11.90 -22.59
C THR A 244 2.35 10.91 -22.52
N ASP A 245 1.30 11.14 -23.32
CA ASP A 245 0.22 10.20 -23.52
C ASP A 245 0.67 9.10 -24.50
N LEU A 246 0.51 7.81 -24.15
CA LEU A 246 0.87 6.70 -25.04
C LEU A 246 -0.29 6.34 -25.98
N GLY A 247 -1.49 6.90 -25.77
CA GLY A 247 -2.66 6.74 -26.63
C GLY A 247 -3.33 5.36 -26.58
N MET A 248 -2.95 4.53 -25.60
CA MET A 248 -3.49 3.16 -25.49
C MET A 248 -4.95 3.17 -25.01
N LEU A 249 -5.31 4.11 -24.13
CA LEU A 249 -6.65 4.24 -23.58
C LEU A 249 -7.62 4.84 -24.60
N GLN A 250 -7.20 5.80 -25.43
CA GLN A 250 -8.07 6.37 -26.46
C GLN A 250 -8.53 5.31 -27.48
N THR A 251 -7.64 4.37 -27.82
CA THR A 251 -7.89 3.30 -28.79
C THR A 251 -8.46 2.03 -28.16
N GLY A 252 -8.28 1.85 -26.85
CA GLY A 252 -8.55 0.58 -26.17
C GLY A 252 -7.60 -0.53 -26.62
N GLN A 253 -6.46 -0.21 -27.23
CA GLN A 253 -5.50 -1.17 -27.75
C GLN A 253 -4.11 -0.92 -27.14
N LYS A 254 -3.46 -1.99 -26.68
CA LYS A 254 -2.06 -1.95 -26.25
C LYS A 254 -1.15 -1.59 -27.43
N SER A 255 -0.02 -0.92 -27.17
CA SER A 255 0.99 -0.72 -28.22
C SER A 255 1.52 -2.05 -28.74
N ALA A 256 2.00 -2.07 -29.99
CA ALA A 256 2.52 -3.28 -30.63
C ALA A 256 3.66 -3.92 -29.81
N GLU A 257 4.50 -3.08 -29.20
CA GLU A 257 5.63 -3.52 -28.35
C GLU A 257 5.15 -4.20 -27.06
N LEU A 258 4.03 -3.75 -26.49
CA LEU A 258 3.46 -4.36 -25.29
C LEU A 258 2.74 -5.68 -25.61
N GLN A 259 2.06 -5.77 -26.76
CA GLN A 259 1.42 -7.02 -27.22
C GLN A 259 2.45 -8.14 -27.43
N GLN A 260 3.64 -7.82 -27.94
CA GLN A 260 4.72 -8.79 -28.13
C GLN A 260 5.24 -9.39 -26.79
N ILE A 261 5.09 -8.65 -25.68
CA ILE A 261 5.44 -9.14 -24.34
C ILE A 261 4.43 -10.19 -23.87
N ASP A 262 3.13 -10.03 -24.17
CA ASP A 262 2.09 -10.99 -23.79
C ASP A 262 2.39 -12.40 -24.36
N GLU A 263 2.88 -12.46 -25.61
CA GLU A 263 3.23 -13.72 -26.29
C GLU A 263 4.40 -14.48 -25.63
N THR A 264 5.30 -13.75 -24.96
CA THR A 264 6.53 -14.30 -24.37
C THR A 264 6.48 -14.44 -22.85
N THR A 265 5.40 -13.95 -22.23
CA THR A 265 5.24 -13.83 -20.78
C THR A 265 5.47 -15.15 -20.02
N ARG A 266 4.95 -16.28 -20.53
CA ARG A 266 5.15 -17.59 -19.89
C ARG A 266 6.61 -18.04 -19.86
N TYR A 267 7.38 -17.75 -20.90
CA TYR A 267 8.80 -18.08 -20.96
C TYR A 267 9.62 -17.21 -20.01
N ILE A 268 9.27 -15.93 -19.91
CA ILE A 268 9.87 -14.99 -18.96
C ILE A 268 9.64 -15.47 -17.52
N ALA A 269 8.43 -15.94 -17.19
CA ALA A 269 8.09 -16.51 -15.88
C ALA A 269 9.03 -17.66 -15.49
N VAL A 270 9.20 -18.61 -16.40
CA VAL A 270 10.00 -19.82 -16.19
C VAL A 270 11.48 -19.46 -16.07
N ALA A 271 12.00 -18.62 -16.96
CA ALA A 271 13.36 -18.11 -16.91
C ALA A 271 13.63 -17.34 -15.60
N GLY A 272 12.64 -16.55 -15.14
CA GLY A 272 12.69 -15.81 -13.89
C GLY A 272 12.86 -16.69 -12.65
N THR A 273 12.44 -17.96 -12.70
CA THR A 273 12.68 -18.91 -11.60
C THR A 273 14.15 -19.33 -11.50
N ILE A 274 14.96 -19.12 -12.54
CA ILE A 274 16.38 -19.51 -12.58
C ILE A 274 17.20 -18.23 -12.76
N PRO A 275 17.61 -17.55 -11.66
CA PRO A 275 18.19 -16.21 -11.73
C PRO A 275 19.41 -16.03 -12.64
N TRP A 276 20.17 -17.11 -12.87
CA TRP A 276 21.35 -17.09 -13.73
C TRP A 276 21.05 -17.32 -15.22
N LEU A 277 19.89 -17.87 -15.57
CA LEU A 277 19.57 -18.25 -16.94
C LEU A 277 19.29 -17.03 -17.83
N ALA A 278 18.47 -16.09 -17.35
CA ALA A 278 18.17 -14.87 -18.09
C ALA A 278 19.41 -14.00 -18.39
N PRO A 279 20.27 -13.64 -17.42
CA PRO A 279 21.48 -12.87 -17.71
C PRO A 279 22.49 -13.62 -18.58
N MET A 280 22.50 -14.96 -18.55
CA MET A 280 23.30 -15.76 -19.47
C MET A 280 22.80 -15.63 -20.92
N LEU A 281 21.48 -15.72 -21.15
CA LEU A 281 20.88 -15.55 -22.47
C LEU A 281 21.05 -14.12 -22.99
N LEU A 282 20.86 -13.12 -22.14
CA LEU A 282 20.99 -11.70 -22.53
C LEU A 282 22.44 -11.27 -22.85
N GLN A 283 23.45 -12.07 -22.51
CA GLN A 283 24.84 -11.83 -22.92
C GLN A 283 25.14 -12.25 -24.37
N VAL A 284 24.22 -12.98 -25.02
CA VAL A 284 24.36 -13.35 -26.43
C VAL A 284 24.05 -12.12 -27.32
N PRO A 285 24.97 -11.67 -28.19
CA PRO A 285 24.74 -10.53 -29.07
C PRO A 285 23.47 -10.67 -29.93
N GLY A 286 22.68 -9.59 -30.04
CA GLY A 286 21.43 -9.55 -30.82
C GLY A 286 20.21 -10.11 -30.09
N LEU A 287 20.39 -11.06 -29.16
CA LEU A 287 19.26 -11.68 -28.45
C LEU A 287 18.57 -10.70 -27.49
N SER A 288 19.30 -9.74 -26.92
CA SER A 288 18.71 -8.70 -26.04
C SER A 288 17.76 -7.74 -26.76
N GLN A 289 17.97 -7.49 -28.07
CA GLN A 289 17.14 -6.57 -28.87
C GLN A 289 15.78 -7.19 -29.19
N VAL A 290 15.75 -8.50 -29.40
CA VAL A 290 14.52 -9.27 -29.68
C VAL A 290 13.67 -9.47 -28.41
N LEU A 291 14.30 -9.53 -27.25
CA LEU A 291 13.64 -9.94 -26.00
C LEU A 291 12.96 -8.81 -25.20
N ASN A 292 13.08 -7.53 -25.59
CA ASN A 292 12.43 -6.45 -24.84
C ASN A 292 12.12 -5.19 -25.70
N PRO A 293 11.18 -5.27 -26.65
CA PRO A 293 10.83 -4.16 -27.55
C PRO A 293 10.29 -2.93 -26.80
N PHE A 294 9.46 -3.14 -25.77
CA PHE A 294 8.89 -2.05 -24.98
C PHE A 294 9.94 -1.21 -24.24
N ARG A 295 11.05 -1.83 -23.79
CA ARG A 295 12.18 -1.11 -23.21
C ARG A 295 12.77 -0.09 -24.19
N HIS A 296 12.93 -0.47 -25.45
CA HIS A 296 13.46 0.43 -26.48
C HIS A 296 12.47 1.55 -26.80
N PHE A 297 11.17 1.26 -26.82
CA PHE A 297 10.13 2.29 -26.94
C PHE A 297 10.23 3.33 -25.82
N CYS A 298 10.30 2.92 -24.55
CA CYS A 298 10.48 3.85 -23.43
C CYS A 298 11.77 4.67 -23.53
N HIS A 299 12.86 4.07 -24.02
CA HIS A 299 14.14 4.78 -24.24
C HIS A 299 13.99 5.87 -25.30
N ALA A 300 13.31 5.57 -26.40
CA ALA A 300 13.07 6.53 -27.48
C ALA A 300 12.19 7.71 -27.02
N VAL A 301 11.14 7.46 -26.24
CA VAL A 301 10.29 8.52 -25.68
C VAL A 301 11.08 9.40 -24.72
N LEU A 302 11.95 8.81 -23.89
CA LEU A 302 12.83 9.60 -23.00
C LEU A 302 13.83 10.45 -23.78
N ASP A 303 14.43 9.90 -24.84
CA ASP A 303 15.35 10.64 -25.71
C ASP A 303 14.66 11.86 -26.34
N GLU A 304 13.40 11.71 -26.75
CA GLU A 304 12.63 12.83 -27.31
C GLU A 304 12.25 13.86 -26.26
N LYS A 305 11.86 13.42 -25.06
CA LYS A 305 11.64 14.32 -23.92
C LYS A 305 12.90 15.14 -23.59
N ARG A 306 14.08 14.52 -23.60
CA ARG A 306 15.35 15.23 -23.32
C ARG A 306 15.64 16.35 -24.31
N LYS A 307 15.24 16.20 -25.57
CA LYS A 307 15.42 17.24 -26.60
C LYS A 307 14.45 18.40 -26.44
N THR A 308 13.23 18.12 -25.99
CA THR A 308 12.12 19.10 -25.91
C THR A 308 12.00 19.78 -24.55
N MET A 309 12.56 19.17 -23.50
CA MET A 309 12.54 19.73 -22.14
C MET A 309 13.39 21.00 -22.04
N THR A 310 12.81 22.07 -21.49
CA THR A 310 13.54 23.32 -21.25
C THR A 310 14.45 23.16 -20.04
N LYS A 311 15.76 23.37 -20.20
CA LYS A 311 16.71 23.28 -19.08
C LYS A 311 16.39 24.32 -18.01
N GLY A 312 16.31 23.87 -16.76
CA GLY A 312 16.06 24.73 -15.60
C GLY A 312 14.59 25.01 -15.29
N SER A 313 13.63 24.44 -16.03
CA SER A 313 12.21 24.51 -15.65
C SER A 313 11.94 23.67 -14.38
N ASP A 314 10.87 24.00 -13.65
CA ASP A 314 10.42 23.15 -12.54
C ASP A 314 10.00 21.76 -13.05
N PRO A 315 10.41 20.67 -12.36
CA PRO A 315 10.10 19.31 -12.79
C PRO A 315 8.62 18.97 -12.55
N THR A 316 7.90 18.66 -13.63
CA THR A 316 6.44 18.37 -13.61
C THR A 316 6.11 16.88 -13.65
N ASP A 317 7.09 16.02 -13.92
CA ASP A 317 6.97 14.55 -14.01
C ASP A 317 8.15 13.86 -13.34
N VAL A 318 8.00 12.56 -13.02
CA VAL A 318 8.99 11.81 -12.23
C VAL A 318 10.37 11.79 -12.89
N ILE A 319 10.45 11.61 -14.21
CA ILE A 319 11.75 11.51 -14.89
C ILE A 319 12.47 12.85 -14.95
N SER A 320 11.75 13.97 -14.99
CA SER A 320 12.33 15.32 -14.96
C SER A 320 13.16 15.56 -13.69
N TRP A 321 12.71 15.04 -12.54
CA TRP A 321 13.52 15.07 -11.31
C TRP A 321 14.85 14.30 -11.46
N LEU A 322 14.81 13.13 -12.10
CA LEU A 322 15.99 12.30 -12.32
C LEU A 322 16.94 12.90 -13.36
N ILE A 323 16.42 13.53 -14.41
CA ILE A 323 17.21 14.26 -15.42
C ILE A 323 17.92 15.42 -14.75
N GLN A 324 17.20 16.27 -14.00
CA GLN A 324 17.79 17.43 -13.34
C GLN A 324 18.85 17.05 -12.31
N ALA A 325 18.64 15.99 -11.54
CA ALA A 325 19.63 15.48 -10.62
C ALA A 325 20.89 15.01 -11.36
N GLN A 326 20.74 14.35 -12.51
CA GLN A 326 21.87 13.92 -13.33
C GLN A 326 22.63 15.13 -13.92
N ASP A 327 21.92 16.12 -14.44
CA ASP A 327 22.51 17.35 -15.01
C ASP A 327 23.28 18.16 -13.96
N LYS A 328 22.82 18.14 -12.70
CA LYS A 328 23.48 18.79 -11.56
C LYS A 328 24.61 17.96 -10.94
N GLY A 329 24.86 16.74 -11.43
CA GLY A 329 25.86 15.84 -10.86
C GLY A 329 25.51 15.35 -9.44
N ASP A 330 24.22 15.28 -9.09
CA ASP A 330 23.78 14.80 -7.78
C ASP A 330 24.19 13.32 -7.57
N PRO A 331 24.84 12.96 -6.45
CA PRO A 331 25.24 11.58 -6.16
C PRO A 331 24.08 10.57 -6.09
N SER A 332 22.84 11.02 -5.94
CA SER A 332 21.62 10.19 -5.97
C SER A 332 21.06 9.94 -7.38
N ALA A 333 21.56 10.66 -8.39
CA ALA A 333 21.12 10.50 -9.76
C ALA A 333 21.53 9.15 -10.37
N PRO A 334 20.89 8.73 -11.48
CA PRO A 334 21.38 7.60 -12.25
C PRO A 334 22.80 7.89 -12.76
N PRO A 335 23.77 6.98 -12.55
CA PRO A 335 25.18 7.26 -12.85
C PRO A 335 25.49 7.30 -14.35
N THR A 336 24.58 6.81 -15.20
CA THR A 336 24.74 6.80 -16.66
C THR A 336 23.43 7.16 -17.34
N ASP A 337 23.48 7.62 -18.59
CA ASP A 337 22.30 7.84 -19.43
C ASP A 337 21.49 6.56 -19.60
N MET A 338 22.16 5.42 -19.78
CA MET A 338 21.52 4.11 -19.86
C MET A 338 20.79 3.74 -18.56
N ALA A 339 21.37 4.03 -17.39
CA ALA A 339 20.71 3.78 -16.11
C ALA A 339 19.47 4.67 -15.90
N LEU A 340 19.48 5.90 -16.43
CA LEU A 340 18.31 6.78 -16.43
C LEU A 340 17.21 6.24 -17.36
N LYS A 341 17.58 5.82 -18.57
CA LYS A 341 16.69 5.17 -19.55
C LYS A 341 16.03 3.91 -18.97
N ASP A 342 16.81 3.08 -18.29
CA ASP A 342 16.30 1.88 -17.63
C ASP A 342 15.46 2.20 -16.39
N ASP A 343 15.76 3.28 -15.65
CA ASP A 343 14.89 3.78 -14.59
C ASP A 343 13.54 4.24 -15.16
N ALA A 344 13.50 5.00 -16.27
CA ALA A 344 12.26 5.41 -16.91
C ALA A 344 11.39 4.22 -17.33
N TRP A 345 11.99 3.23 -18.00
CA TRP A 345 11.31 1.98 -18.35
C TRP A 345 10.78 1.26 -17.10
N LEU A 346 11.59 1.15 -16.05
CA LEU A 346 11.21 0.51 -14.79
C LEU A 346 9.99 1.19 -14.15
N VAL A 347 9.96 2.53 -14.05
CA VAL A 347 8.84 3.23 -13.39
C VAL A 347 7.54 2.91 -14.11
N ILE A 348 7.55 2.95 -15.45
CA ILE A 348 6.34 2.75 -16.26
C ILE A 348 5.82 1.33 -16.08
N VAL A 349 6.67 0.31 -16.26
CA VAL A 349 6.26 -1.09 -16.13
C VAL A 349 5.81 -1.41 -14.69
N ALA A 350 6.59 -1.00 -13.69
CA ALA A 350 6.29 -1.31 -12.30
C ALA A 350 5.00 -0.64 -11.79
N GLY A 351 4.74 0.60 -12.22
CA GLY A 351 3.51 1.33 -11.89
C GLY A 351 2.29 0.76 -12.60
N SER A 352 2.42 0.46 -13.90
CA SER A 352 1.28 0.09 -14.74
C SER A 352 0.76 -1.32 -14.46
N ASP A 353 1.63 -2.34 -14.52
CA ASP A 353 1.21 -3.73 -14.39
C ASP A 353 0.57 -4.01 -13.02
N THR A 354 1.14 -3.45 -11.97
CA THR A 354 0.66 -3.68 -10.59
C THR A 354 -0.67 -2.99 -10.31
N ALA A 355 -0.88 -1.77 -10.82
CA ALA A 355 -2.12 -1.02 -10.67
C ALA A 355 -3.25 -1.61 -11.53
N ALA A 356 -2.98 -1.94 -12.80
CA ALA A 356 -3.94 -2.62 -13.67
C ALA A 356 -4.42 -3.95 -13.09
N THR A 357 -3.50 -4.72 -12.49
CA THR A 357 -3.81 -5.98 -11.79
C THR A 357 -4.73 -5.75 -10.59
N ALA A 358 -4.43 -4.74 -9.76
CA ALA A 358 -5.23 -4.44 -8.58
C ALA A 358 -6.63 -3.96 -8.96
N LEU A 359 -6.74 -3.07 -9.94
CA LEU A 359 -8.01 -2.55 -10.45
C LEU A 359 -8.87 -3.65 -11.09
N THR A 360 -8.29 -4.49 -11.94
CA THR A 360 -9.01 -5.61 -12.58
C THR A 360 -9.58 -6.56 -11.52
N ASN A 361 -8.79 -6.91 -10.50
CA ASN A 361 -9.29 -7.76 -9.41
C ASN A 361 -10.35 -7.06 -8.54
N ALA A 362 -10.23 -5.75 -8.30
CA ALA A 362 -11.24 -4.99 -7.54
C ALA A 362 -12.58 -5.01 -8.28
N VAL A 363 -12.53 -4.77 -9.60
CA VAL A 363 -13.68 -4.84 -10.49
C VAL A 363 -14.29 -6.25 -10.49
N PHE A 364 -13.49 -7.31 -10.57
CA PHE A 364 -13.95 -8.69 -10.46
C PHE A 364 -14.69 -8.95 -9.14
N TYR A 365 -14.13 -8.53 -8.02
CA TYR A 365 -14.77 -8.74 -6.71
C TYR A 365 -16.08 -7.96 -6.58
N LEU A 366 -16.14 -6.71 -7.04
CA LEU A 366 -17.39 -5.96 -7.04
C LEU A 366 -18.45 -6.57 -7.96
N ALA A 367 -18.07 -7.12 -9.12
CA ALA A 367 -18.97 -7.80 -10.04
C ALA A 367 -19.54 -9.11 -9.46
N THR A 368 -18.76 -9.80 -8.62
CA THR A 368 -19.14 -11.07 -8.00
C THR A 368 -19.76 -10.92 -6.61
N HIS A 369 -19.66 -9.74 -5.99
CA HIS A 369 -20.21 -9.42 -4.68
C HIS A 369 -21.13 -8.18 -4.76
N PRO A 370 -22.36 -8.31 -5.31
CA PRO A 370 -23.26 -7.19 -5.52
C PRO A 370 -23.62 -6.39 -4.27
N ALA A 371 -23.61 -7.03 -3.09
CA ALA A 371 -23.83 -6.35 -1.82
C ALA A 371 -22.71 -5.34 -1.52
N ALA A 372 -21.45 -5.72 -1.73
CA ALA A 372 -20.32 -4.81 -1.55
C ALA A 372 -20.34 -3.69 -2.58
N GLN A 373 -20.67 -3.99 -3.84
CA GLN A 373 -20.84 -2.97 -4.88
C GLN A 373 -21.95 -1.98 -4.53
N THR A 374 -23.12 -2.47 -4.12
CA THR A 374 -24.28 -1.62 -3.76
C THR A 374 -23.94 -0.69 -2.60
N LYS A 375 -23.24 -1.19 -1.58
CA LYS A 375 -22.81 -0.38 -0.44
C LYS A 375 -21.81 0.71 -0.86
N LEU A 376 -20.82 0.36 -1.70
CA LEU A 376 -19.88 1.35 -2.23
C LEU A 376 -20.58 2.39 -3.11
N GLN A 377 -21.53 1.98 -3.94
CA GLN A 377 -22.37 2.87 -4.75
C GLN A 377 -23.16 3.84 -3.86
N GLN A 378 -23.83 3.34 -2.81
CA GLN A 378 -24.59 4.18 -1.88
C GLN A 378 -23.71 5.24 -1.22
N GLU A 379 -22.51 4.88 -0.77
CA GLU A 379 -21.56 5.83 -0.18
C GLU A 379 -21.08 6.88 -1.20
N LEU A 380 -20.83 6.47 -2.45
CA LEU A 380 -20.43 7.37 -3.52
C LEU A 380 -21.58 8.29 -3.97
N ASP A 381 -22.80 7.79 -4.09
CA ASP A 381 -23.99 8.56 -4.43
C ASP A 381 -24.35 9.58 -3.34
N GLN A 382 -24.20 9.20 -2.07
CA GLN A 382 -24.38 10.13 -0.94
C GLN A 382 -23.34 11.24 -0.96
N ARG A 383 -22.11 10.94 -1.39
CA ARG A 383 -21.05 11.95 -1.46
C ARG A 383 -21.11 12.82 -2.70
N PHE A 384 -21.53 12.25 -3.82
CA PHE A 384 -21.56 12.90 -5.13
C PHE A 384 -22.98 12.80 -5.74
N PRO A 385 -23.96 13.55 -5.18
CA PRO A 385 -25.36 13.44 -5.57
C PRO A 385 -25.61 13.77 -7.05
N HIS A 386 -24.80 14.65 -7.66
CA HIS A 386 -24.84 14.94 -9.09
C HIS A 386 -23.81 14.15 -9.91
N GLY A 387 -23.06 13.21 -9.30
CA GLY A 387 -22.25 12.19 -9.98
C GLY A 387 -20.87 12.69 -10.35
N LEU A 388 -20.36 12.29 -11.52
CA LEU A 388 -19.04 12.72 -11.98
C LEU A 388 -18.76 14.23 -11.98
N PRO A 389 -19.74 15.12 -12.25
CA PRO A 389 -19.55 16.56 -12.09
C PRO A 389 -19.17 17.00 -10.67
N ASP A 390 -19.74 16.37 -9.64
CA ASP A 390 -19.44 16.65 -8.23
C ASP A 390 -18.21 15.90 -7.72
N TRP A 391 -17.78 14.86 -8.45
CA TRP A 391 -16.70 14.00 -8.01
C TRP A 391 -15.41 14.78 -7.73
N SER A 392 -14.82 14.54 -6.56
CA SER A 392 -13.54 15.12 -6.13
C SER A 392 -12.65 14.07 -5.46
N TYR A 393 -11.35 14.08 -5.79
CA TYR A 393 -10.39 13.17 -5.17
C TYR A 393 -10.22 13.45 -3.67
N ASP A 394 -10.29 14.70 -3.25
CA ASP A 394 -10.15 15.09 -1.85
C ASP A 394 -11.25 14.50 -0.97
N GLU A 395 -12.41 14.22 -1.57
CA GLU A 395 -13.52 13.56 -0.89
C GLU A 395 -13.43 12.04 -0.94
N VAL A 396 -13.03 11.49 -2.08
CA VAL A 396 -12.87 10.03 -2.28
C VAL A 396 -11.74 9.45 -1.46
N LYS A 397 -10.62 10.18 -1.29
CA LYS A 397 -9.43 9.65 -0.60
C LYS A 397 -9.71 9.23 0.85
N ASP A 398 -10.73 9.84 1.46
CA ASP A 398 -11.17 9.58 2.83
C ASP A 398 -12.40 8.65 2.92
N LEU A 399 -12.89 8.14 1.77
CA LEU A 399 -13.98 7.18 1.72
C LEU A 399 -13.51 5.82 2.23
N LYS A 400 -13.90 5.48 3.46
CA LYS A 400 -13.41 4.29 4.16
C LYS A 400 -13.76 3.01 3.42
N TYR A 401 -15.00 2.86 2.98
CA TYR A 401 -15.44 1.61 2.37
C TYR A 401 -14.78 1.34 1.01
N LEU A 402 -14.46 2.38 0.23
CA LEU A 402 -13.60 2.25 -0.95
C LEU A 402 -12.23 1.70 -0.58
N THR A 403 -11.62 2.24 0.47
CA THR A 403 -10.32 1.74 0.97
C THR A 403 -10.44 0.30 1.50
N TYR A 404 -11.57 -0.08 2.09
CA TYR A 404 -11.84 -1.46 2.53
C TYR A 404 -11.95 -2.43 1.36
N VAL A 405 -12.68 -2.06 0.31
CA VAL A 405 -12.77 -2.83 -0.95
C VAL A 405 -11.40 -3.02 -1.56
N LEU A 406 -10.58 -1.97 -1.64
CA LEU A 406 -9.23 -2.04 -2.20
C LEU A 406 -8.27 -2.84 -1.31
N ASN A 407 -8.32 -2.68 0.01
CA ASN A 407 -7.50 -3.47 0.93
C ASN A 407 -7.86 -4.95 0.86
N GLU A 408 -9.15 -5.29 0.82
CA GLU A 408 -9.61 -6.68 0.71
C GLU A 408 -9.24 -7.29 -0.64
N THR A 409 -9.33 -6.49 -1.70
CA THR A 409 -8.82 -6.87 -3.03
C THR A 409 -7.34 -7.18 -2.97
N LEU A 410 -6.50 -6.30 -2.40
CA LEU A 410 -5.05 -6.49 -2.33
C LEU A 410 -4.64 -7.62 -1.36
N ARG A 411 -5.47 -7.94 -0.36
CA ARG A 411 -5.27 -9.08 0.54
C ARG A 411 -5.48 -10.40 -0.19
N LEU A 412 -6.58 -10.51 -0.94
CA LEU A 412 -6.85 -11.71 -1.72
C LEU A 412 -6.04 -11.74 -3.04
N LYS A 413 -5.78 -10.64 -3.70
CA LYS A 413 -5.09 -10.62 -4.99
C LYS A 413 -3.95 -9.62 -4.93
N PRO A 414 -2.92 -9.86 -4.09
CA PRO A 414 -1.74 -9.02 -4.08
C PRO A 414 -1.07 -9.10 -5.46
N SER A 415 -0.77 -7.95 -6.07
CA SER A 415 -0.16 -7.90 -7.40
C SER A 415 1.17 -8.65 -7.46
N VAL A 416 1.92 -8.69 -6.34
CA VAL A 416 3.15 -9.48 -6.16
C VAL A 416 2.93 -10.58 -5.10
N PRO A 417 2.52 -11.80 -5.51
CA PRO A 417 1.97 -12.80 -4.59
C PRO A 417 3.04 -13.65 -3.87
N ASP A 418 4.18 -13.93 -4.50
CA ASP A 418 5.24 -14.82 -3.99
C ASP A 418 6.10 -14.20 -2.87
N GLY A 419 6.00 -12.87 -2.69
CA GLY A 419 6.85 -12.10 -1.79
C GLY A 419 8.18 -11.69 -2.41
N LEU A 420 8.87 -10.75 -1.75
CA LEU A 420 10.12 -10.18 -2.27
C LEU A 420 11.33 -10.92 -1.71
N ALA A 421 12.12 -11.53 -2.59
CA ALA A 421 13.30 -12.30 -2.19
C ALA A 421 14.40 -11.40 -1.56
N ARG A 422 14.90 -11.79 -0.40
CA ARG A 422 16.02 -11.15 0.29
C ARG A 422 17.09 -12.17 0.66
N VAL A 423 18.32 -11.73 0.93
CA VAL A 423 19.41 -12.59 1.40
C VAL A 423 19.68 -12.29 2.87
N THR A 424 19.79 -13.31 3.70
CA THR A 424 20.20 -13.18 5.10
C THR A 424 21.65 -12.67 5.19
N PRO A 425 21.97 -11.81 6.18
CA PRO A 425 23.34 -11.32 6.33
C PRO A 425 24.30 -12.46 6.76
N PRO A 426 25.63 -12.29 6.67
CA PRO A 426 26.59 -13.36 6.97
C PRO A 426 26.40 -14.03 8.34
N GLN A 427 26.03 -13.26 9.37
CA GLN A 427 25.74 -13.76 10.72
C GLN A 427 24.41 -14.51 10.86
N GLY A 428 23.63 -14.66 9.79
CA GLY A 428 22.29 -15.25 9.81
C GLY A 428 21.19 -14.28 10.22
N LEU A 429 19.95 -14.78 10.27
CA LEU A 429 18.74 -14.05 10.60
C LEU A 429 17.96 -14.82 11.67
N GLN A 430 17.59 -14.13 12.76
CA GLN A 430 16.70 -14.68 13.78
C GLN A 430 15.26 -14.27 13.49
N VAL A 431 14.34 -15.25 13.49
CA VAL A 431 12.90 -15.06 13.36
C VAL A 431 12.21 -15.88 14.45
N ASP A 432 11.76 -15.23 15.53
CA ASP A 432 11.26 -15.90 16.73
C ASP A 432 12.27 -16.94 17.27
N ASP A 433 11.87 -18.21 17.34
CA ASP A 433 12.68 -19.37 17.72
C ASP A 433 13.57 -19.92 16.57
N LEU A 434 13.35 -19.47 15.33
CA LEU A 434 14.06 -19.95 14.15
C LEU A 434 15.33 -19.14 13.88
N HIS A 435 16.49 -19.80 13.95
CA HIS A 435 17.74 -19.27 13.41
C HIS A 435 17.97 -19.71 11.97
N ILE A 436 18.12 -18.75 11.06
CA ILE A 436 18.40 -18.99 9.64
C ILE A 436 19.87 -18.63 9.38
N PRO A 437 20.68 -19.55 8.80
CA PRO A 437 22.06 -19.25 8.46
C PRO A 437 22.22 -18.07 7.49
N GLY A 438 23.43 -17.52 7.41
CA GLY A 438 23.76 -16.48 6.43
C GLY A 438 23.71 -16.97 4.98
N ASP A 439 23.58 -16.04 4.03
CA ASP A 439 23.53 -16.32 2.59
C ASP A 439 22.35 -17.24 2.16
N VAL A 440 21.25 -17.15 2.89
CA VAL A 440 20.00 -17.85 2.56
C VAL A 440 19.04 -16.85 1.93
N VAL A 441 18.40 -17.25 0.83
CA VAL A 441 17.34 -16.46 0.20
C VAL A 441 16.06 -16.69 0.98
N VAL A 442 15.48 -15.63 1.54
CA VAL A 442 14.28 -15.65 2.35
C VAL A 442 13.20 -14.73 1.77
N SER A 443 11.93 -15.14 1.89
CA SER A 443 10.77 -14.31 1.57
C SER A 443 9.58 -14.64 2.47
N VAL A 444 8.65 -13.69 2.61
CA VAL A 444 7.32 -13.94 3.16
C VAL A 444 6.35 -14.09 1.99
N PRO A 445 5.64 -15.23 1.84
CA PRO A 445 4.72 -15.44 0.73
C PRO A 445 3.45 -14.60 0.92
N THR A 446 3.40 -13.42 0.29
CA THR A 446 2.33 -12.42 0.46
C THR A 446 0.94 -13.03 0.30
N PHE A 447 0.72 -13.81 -0.77
CA PHE A 447 -0.56 -14.46 -1.06
C PHE A 447 -1.00 -15.44 0.03
N ALA A 448 -0.06 -16.21 0.57
CA ALA A 448 -0.35 -17.20 1.60
C ALA A 448 -0.58 -16.55 2.97
N ILE A 449 0.28 -15.61 3.39
CA ILE A 449 0.14 -14.97 4.70
C ILE A 449 -1.07 -14.03 4.78
N HIS A 450 -1.48 -13.42 3.66
CA HIS A 450 -2.71 -12.62 3.58
C HIS A 450 -3.98 -13.47 3.61
N ARG A 451 -3.86 -14.80 3.42
CA ARG A 451 -4.95 -15.79 3.45
C ARG A 451 -4.86 -16.77 4.62
N ASP A 452 -4.05 -16.45 5.60
CA ASP A 452 -3.89 -17.32 6.74
C ASP A 452 -5.03 -17.08 7.74
N GLU A 453 -5.85 -18.11 7.98
CA GLU A 453 -7.00 -18.04 8.88
C GLU A 453 -6.63 -17.71 10.32
N ARG A 454 -5.35 -17.88 10.72
CA ARG A 454 -4.85 -17.44 12.03
C ARG A 454 -4.89 -15.91 12.19
N TYR A 455 -4.87 -15.16 11.08
CA TYR A 455 -4.83 -13.70 11.09
C TYR A 455 -6.03 -13.05 10.39
N PHE A 456 -6.73 -13.78 9.53
CA PHE A 456 -7.90 -13.31 8.81
C PHE A 456 -9.02 -14.35 8.88
N ASP A 457 -10.04 -14.13 9.71
CA ASP A 457 -11.20 -15.05 9.77
C ASP A 457 -11.86 -15.18 8.39
N GLN A 458 -12.26 -16.40 8.00
CA GLN A 458 -12.78 -16.71 6.67
C GLN A 458 -11.87 -16.15 5.56
N ALA A 459 -10.58 -16.51 5.62
CA ALA A 459 -9.52 -15.82 4.91
C ALA A 459 -9.67 -15.85 3.38
N ASP A 460 -10.36 -16.83 2.81
CA ASP A 460 -10.57 -16.91 1.36
C ASP A 460 -11.81 -16.14 0.87
N GLN A 461 -12.65 -15.62 1.76
CA GLN A 461 -13.82 -14.83 1.39
C GLN A 461 -13.48 -13.35 1.21
N PHE A 462 -14.13 -12.69 0.25
CA PHE A 462 -14.05 -11.24 0.04
C PHE A 462 -15.02 -10.53 0.98
N ILE A 463 -14.48 -10.01 2.09
CA ILE A 463 -15.26 -9.34 3.15
C ILE A 463 -14.65 -7.96 3.42
N PRO A 464 -15.02 -6.90 2.68
CA PRO A 464 -14.52 -5.54 2.94
C PRO A 464 -14.74 -5.08 4.39
N GLU A 465 -15.85 -5.46 5.02
CA GLU A 465 -16.20 -5.12 6.40
C GLU A 465 -15.15 -5.58 7.42
N ARG A 466 -14.31 -6.58 7.12
CA ARG A 466 -13.26 -7.02 8.07
C ARG A 466 -12.31 -5.90 8.46
N TRP A 467 -12.12 -4.92 7.56
CA TRP A 467 -11.24 -3.79 7.77
C TRP A 467 -11.79 -2.78 8.78
N GLU A 468 -13.09 -2.82 9.07
CA GLU A 468 -13.71 -2.07 10.17
C GLU A 468 -13.27 -2.61 11.53
N ALA A 469 -13.28 -3.94 11.71
CA ALA A 469 -12.84 -4.60 12.94
C ALA A 469 -11.31 -4.60 13.11
N ILE A 470 -10.55 -4.78 12.01
CA ILE A 470 -9.09 -4.76 12.02
C ILE A 470 -8.54 -3.36 12.36
N GLY A 471 -9.19 -2.31 11.85
CA GLY A 471 -8.75 -0.93 12.04
C GLY A 471 -7.27 -0.72 11.70
N ASN A 472 -6.54 -0.01 12.58
CA ASN A 472 -5.10 0.21 12.48
C ASN A 472 -4.27 -0.80 13.29
N SER A 473 -4.77 -2.02 13.52
CA SER A 473 -4.06 -3.02 14.31
C SER A 473 -2.69 -3.34 13.72
N ALA A 474 -1.63 -3.00 14.46
CA ALA A 474 -0.24 -3.18 14.04
C ALA A 474 0.19 -4.66 13.91
N ASN A 475 -0.67 -5.60 14.33
CA ASN A 475 -0.38 -7.03 14.39
C ASN A 475 -0.90 -7.84 13.19
N VAL A 476 -1.69 -7.23 12.30
CA VAL A 476 -2.19 -7.94 11.10
C VAL A 476 -1.11 -7.97 10.02
N PRO A 477 -0.75 -9.15 9.46
CA PRO A 477 0.34 -9.29 8.49
C PRO A 477 -0.06 -8.85 7.07
N PHE A 478 -0.61 -7.65 6.94
CA PHE A 478 -1.00 -7.05 5.66
C PHE A 478 0.11 -6.16 5.10
N ILE A 479 0.68 -6.56 3.97
CA ILE A 479 1.89 -5.97 3.36
C ILE A 479 1.82 -5.86 1.82
N PRO A 480 0.73 -5.32 1.24
CA PRO A 480 0.58 -5.24 -0.22
C PRO A 480 1.66 -4.37 -0.90
N PHE A 481 2.28 -3.45 -0.15
CA PHE A 481 3.34 -2.56 -0.62
C PHE A 481 4.71 -2.88 -0.01
N SER A 482 4.89 -4.09 0.55
CA SER A 482 6.07 -4.46 1.35
C SER A 482 6.26 -3.53 2.58
N ARG A 483 7.44 -3.56 3.21
CA ARG A 483 7.79 -2.74 4.39
C ARG A 483 9.28 -2.37 4.40
N GLY A 484 9.62 -1.24 5.01
CA GLY A 484 10.99 -0.85 5.35
C GLY A 484 11.82 -0.37 4.17
N VAL A 485 13.12 -0.67 4.18
CA VAL A 485 14.15 -0.06 3.30
C VAL A 485 13.82 -0.18 1.80
N PHE A 486 13.13 -1.25 1.43
CA PHE A 486 12.78 -1.58 0.04
C PHE A 486 11.26 -1.61 -0.16
N ASP A 487 10.51 -0.79 0.56
CA ASP A 487 9.08 -0.63 0.34
C ASP A 487 8.76 0.00 -1.02
N CYS A 488 7.50 -0.11 -1.45
CA CYS A 488 7.04 0.42 -2.72
C CYS A 488 7.20 1.95 -2.77
N VAL A 489 8.00 2.44 -3.72
CA VAL A 489 8.20 3.88 -3.96
C VAL A 489 6.93 4.53 -4.49
N GLY A 490 6.17 3.83 -5.33
CA GLY A 490 4.95 4.33 -5.96
C GLY A 490 3.68 4.24 -5.10
N LYS A 491 3.78 3.88 -3.81
CA LYS A 491 2.60 3.61 -2.96
C LYS A 491 1.56 4.76 -2.98
N GLY A 492 2.01 6.01 -2.92
CA GLY A 492 1.12 7.17 -2.95
C GLY A 492 0.35 7.30 -4.27
N ILE A 493 1.06 7.14 -5.40
CA ILE A 493 0.49 7.20 -6.75
C ILE A 493 -0.49 6.05 -6.96
N ALA A 494 -0.11 4.82 -6.58
CA ALA A 494 -0.97 3.64 -6.72
C ALA A 494 -2.30 3.78 -5.96
N TRP A 495 -2.27 4.32 -4.73
CA TRP A 495 -3.51 4.59 -3.98
C TRP A 495 -4.40 5.62 -4.66
N MET A 496 -3.81 6.67 -5.20
CA MET A 496 -4.53 7.69 -5.95
C MET A 496 -5.17 7.08 -7.19
N GLU A 497 -4.39 6.35 -7.98
CA GLU A 497 -4.83 5.66 -9.20
C GLU A 497 -6.02 4.73 -8.95
N MET A 498 -5.86 3.80 -8.01
CA MET A 498 -6.89 2.83 -7.69
C MET A 498 -8.19 3.47 -7.20
N ARG A 499 -8.08 4.51 -6.37
CA ARG A 499 -9.25 5.21 -5.82
C ARG A 499 -9.98 6.02 -6.88
N MET A 500 -9.26 6.74 -7.74
CA MET A 500 -9.89 7.55 -8.79
C MET A 500 -10.61 6.66 -9.79
N ALA A 501 -9.92 5.69 -10.38
CA ALA A 501 -10.51 4.82 -11.39
C ALA A 501 -11.71 4.03 -10.83
N LEU A 502 -11.54 3.35 -9.68
CA LEU A 502 -12.59 2.51 -9.13
C LEU A 502 -13.81 3.32 -8.67
N SER A 503 -13.61 4.47 -7.99
CA SER A 503 -14.74 5.28 -7.52
C SER A 503 -15.55 5.88 -8.68
N MET A 504 -14.88 6.38 -9.73
CA MET A 504 -15.57 6.91 -10.91
C MET A 504 -16.32 5.82 -11.68
N MET A 505 -15.73 4.63 -11.81
CA MET A 505 -16.41 3.49 -12.44
C MET A 505 -17.67 3.06 -11.66
N VAL A 506 -17.57 2.92 -10.34
CA VAL A 506 -18.68 2.47 -9.51
C VAL A 506 -19.77 3.52 -9.39
N LEU A 507 -19.41 4.81 -9.41
CA LEU A 507 -20.37 5.92 -9.40
C LEU A 507 -21.23 5.96 -10.68
N GLU A 508 -20.70 5.53 -11.82
CA GLU A 508 -21.41 5.63 -13.11
C GLU A 508 -22.06 4.31 -13.56
N TYR A 509 -21.51 3.16 -13.15
CA TYR A 509 -21.91 1.85 -13.69
C TYR A 509 -22.34 0.84 -12.61
N ASP A 510 -23.30 0.00 -12.99
CA ASP A 510 -23.51 -1.31 -12.37
C ASP A 510 -22.62 -2.34 -13.09
N ILE A 511 -21.57 -2.78 -12.40
CA ILE A 511 -20.54 -3.68 -12.89
C ILE A 511 -21.05 -5.11 -12.77
N ARG A 512 -21.22 -5.79 -13.91
CA ARG A 512 -21.65 -7.19 -13.96
C ARG A 512 -20.73 -7.99 -14.89
N LEU A 513 -20.54 -9.26 -14.54
CA LEU A 513 -19.90 -10.21 -15.45
C LEU A 513 -20.71 -10.32 -16.74
N ALA A 514 -20.02 -10.47 -17.87
CA ALA A 514 -20.70 -10.66 -19.16
C ALA A 514 -21.51 -11.96 -19.18
N ASP A 515 -20.99 -12.99 -18.50
CA ASP A 515 -21.64 -14.28 -18.29
C ASP A 515 -21.08 -14.96 -17.02
N GLU A 516 -21.78 -15.97 -16.51
CA GLU A 516 -21.37 -16.67 -15.28
C GLU A 516 -20.05 -17.46 -15.44
N THR A 517 -19.64 -17.81 -16.66
CA THR A 517 -18.36 -18.51 -16.88
C THR A 517 -17.17 -17.62 -16.57
N GLN A 518 -17.35 -16.29 -16.57
CA GLN A 518 -16.33 -15.33 -16.15
C GLN A 518 -15.95 -15.46 -14.67
N ARG A 519 -16.72 -16.16 -13.83
CA ARG A 519 -16.27 -16.50 -12.46
C ARG A 519 -14.99 -17.34 -12.45
N ALA A 520 -14.75 -18.11 -13.52
CA ALA A 520 -13.51 -18.87 -13.70
C ALA A 520 -12.27 -17.99 -13.94
N PHE A 521 -12.42 -16.66 -13.97
CA PHE A 521 -11.32 -15.70 -13.91
C PHE A 521 -10.43 -15.95 -12.68
N ASP A 522 -11.04 -16.21 -11.51
CA ASP A 522 -10.29 -16.59 -10.31
C ASP A 522 -9.72 -18.01 -10.46
N GLY A 523 -8.40 -18.16 -10.32
CA GLY A 523 -7.71 -19.43 -10.48
C GLY A 523 -7.06 -19.60 -11.85
N LYS A 524 -7.23 -18.66 -12.77
CA LYS A 524 -6.55 -18.65 -14.08
C LYS A 524 -5.41 -17.63 -14.16
N GLU A 525 -5.13 -16.88 -13.09
CA GLU A 525 -4.00 -15.96 -13.07
C GLU A 525 -2.65 -16.70 -13.20
N MET A 526 -1.68 -16.08 -13.88
CA MET A 526 -0.29 -16.54 -13.95
C MET A 526 0.59 -15.61 -13.11
N ASP A 527 1.57 -16.16 -12.41
CA ASP A 527 2.57 -15.48 -11.62
C ASP A 527 3.88 -15.35 -12.41
N ASN A 528 4.13 -14.14 -12.88
CA ASN A 528 5.35 -13.76 -13.59
C ASN A 528 6.10 -12.69 -12.80
N PHE A 529 6.16 -12.82 -11.46
CA PHE A 529 6.48 -11.77 -10.48
C PHE A 529 5.32 -10.82 -10.18
N VAL A 530 4.67 -10.30 -11.24
CA VAL A 530 3.34 -9.68 -11.13
C VAL A 530 2.30 -10.68 -11.66
N LEU A 531 1.10 -10.70 -11.08
CA LEU A 531 0.00 -11.51 -11.61
C LEU A 531 -0.41 -11.04 -13.00
N ALA A 532 -0.24 -11.89 -14.01
CA ALA A 532 -0.87 -11.73 -15.31
C ALA A 532 -2.28 -12.34 -15.26
N LEU A 533 -3.28 -11.52 -15.56
CA LEU A 533 -4.69 -11.87 -15.45
C LEU A 533 -5.24 -12.28 -16.82
N PRO A 534 -6.14 -13.27 -16.89
CA PRO A 534 -6.86 -13.56 -18.13
C PRO A 534 -7.84 -12.41 -18.45
N ALA A 535 -8.37 -12.40 -19.67
CA ALA A 535 -9.43 -11.47 -20.04
C ALA A 535 -10.64 -11.60 -19.11
N LEU A 536 -11.03 -10.51 -18.46
CA LEU A 536 -12.26 -10.40 -17.67
C LEU A 536 -13.30 -9.66 -18.51
N ARG A 537 -14.34 -10.37 -18.95
CA ARG A 537 -15.40 -9.74 -19.75
C ARG A 537 -16.56 -9.27 -18.88
N LEU A 538 -16.93 -8.00 -19.04
CA LEU A 538 -18.03 -7.37 -18.33
C LEU A 538 -19.12 -6.87 -19.28
N CYS A 539 -20.34 -6.79 -18.76
CA CYS A 539 -21.43 -6.04 -19.36
C CYS A 539 -21.77 -4.86 -18.45
N GLY A 540 -21.76 -3.64 -18.99
CA GLY A 540 -22.19 -2.44 -18.29
C GLY A 540 -23.60 -2.05 -18.72
N ASN A 541 -24.51 -1.89 -17.77
CA ASN A 541 -25.73 -1.12 -17.97
C ASN A 541 -25.51 0.26 -17.33
N ASN A 542 -25.93 1.33 -18.02
CA ASN A 542 -26.00 2.66 -17.39
C ASN A 542 -26.86 2.56 -16.13
N SER A 543 -26.38 3.09 -15.00
CA SER A 543 -27.17 3.11 -13.77
C SER A 543 -28.36 4.07 -13.96
N ALA A 544 -29.51 3.54 -14.39
CA ALA A 544 -30.74 4.29 -14.61
C ALA A 544 -31.43 4.71 -13.29
N ARG A 545 -30.67 5.29 -12.34
CA ARG A 545 -31.13 5.64 -10.98
C ARG A 545 -31.37 7.12 -10.74
N ARG A 546 -31.19 8.00 -11.75
CA ARG A 546 -31.41 9.45 -11.60
C ARG A 546 -32.59 9.89 -12.48
N GLY A 547 -33.65 10.34 -11.81
CA GLY A 547 -35.01 10.42 -12.35
C GLY A 547 -35.20 11.36 -13.54
N GLY A 548 -36.01 10.88 -14.48
CA GLY A 548 -36.63 11.63 -15.56
C GLY A 548 -37.72 10.74 -16.16
N SER A 549 -38.98 11.12 -15.99
CA SER A 549 -40.10 10.57 -16.73
C SER A 549 -39.83 10.69 -18.22
N ASP A 550 -39.74 9.56 -18.93
CA ASP A 550 -40.49 9.30 -20.16
C ASP A 550 -40.17 7.88 -20.67
N GLY A 551 -41.23 7.14 -21.00
CA GLY A 551 -41.19 5.75 -21.45
C GLY A 551 -40.42 5.59 -22.76
N VAL A 552 -39.85 4.41 -23.00
CA VAL A 552 -40.33 3.34 -23.92
C VAL A 552 -39.11 2.40 -24.05
N GLN A 553 -39.10 1.05 -23.96
CA GLN A 553 -40.06 -0.03 -24.15
C GLN A 553 -39.54 -1.31 -23.43
N THR A 554 -40.46 -2.04 -22.80
CA THR A 554 -40.42 -3.40 -22.18
C THR A 554 -40.07 -4.54 -23.18
N PRO A 555 -39.72 -5.82 -22.79
CA PRO A 555 -40.55 -6.75 -21.96
C PRO A 555 -39.74 -7.74 -21.06
N SER A 556 -40.19 -8.44 -20.01
CA SER A 556 -41.47 -8.99 -19.51
C SER A 556 -41.28 -9.21 -17.97
N PHE A 557 -42.22 -9.20 -17.02
CA PHE A 557 -43.51 -9.89 -16.87
C PHE A 557 -44.33 -9.28 -15.71
N MET A 558 -45.61 -9.01 -15.98
CA MET A 558 -46.82 -8.97 -15.13
C MET A 558 -46.82 -8.40 -13.69
N LEU A 559 -47.60 -7.32 -13.52
CA LEU A 559 -48.21 -6.85 -12.28
C LEU A 559 -49.68 -7.32 -12.20
N PHE A 560 -50.15 -7.65 -11.00
CA PHE A 560 -51.55 -7.41 -10.58
C PHE A 560 -51.57 -6.53 -9.31
N PRO A 561 -52.58 -5.67 -9.13
CA PRO A 561 -52.60 -4.60 -8.13
C PRO A 561 -53.43 -4.95 -6.88
N ARG A 562 -53.26 -4.20 -5.78
CA ARG A 562 -54.27 -3.86 -4.74
C ARG A 562 -53.66 -2.84 -3.76
N SER A 563 -54.08 -1.57 -3.75
CA SER A 563 -55.29 -0.95 -3.13
C SER A 563 -55.21 -0.77 -1.61
N HIS A 564 -55.49 0.47 -1.17
CA HIS A 564 -55.73 0.99 0.18
C HIS A 564 -56.05 0.00 1.33
N ARG A 565 -55.47 0.26 2.51
CA ARG A 565 -56.15 0.14 3.82
C ARG A 565 -55.65 1.18 4.83
N THR A 566 -56.58 2.01 5.29
CA THR A 566 -56.61 2.69 6.60
C THR A 566 -57.40 1.85 7.62
N HIS A 567 -57.23 2.18 8.92
CA HIS A 567 -58.08 1.90 10.11
C HIS A 567 -57.91 0.49 10.77
N PHE A 568 -57.72 0.26 12.10
CA PHE A 568 -58.16 0.91 13.36
C PHE A 568 -57.56 0.21 14.63
N PHE A 569 -57.14 1.01 15.63
CA PHE A 569 -57.02 0.98 17.14
C PHE A 569 -57.42 -0.26 18.04
N PRO A 570 -57.17 -0.30 19.41
CA PRO A 570 -56.92 0.81 20.38
C PRO A 570 -55.94 0.63 21.61
N SER A 571 -55.58 1.80 22.19
CA SER A 571 -55.40 2.24 23.61
C SER A 571 -54.81 1.38 24.75
N GLN A 572 -53.79 1.92 25.45
CA GLN A 572 -53.81 2.45 26.84
C GLN A 572 -52.38 2.78 27.31
N SER A 573 -51.99 4.06 27.35
CA SER A 573 -51.75 4.89 28.56
C SER A 573 -50.91 4.24 29.67
N PHE A 574 -49.70 4.75 29.89
CA PHE A 574 -49.18 5.00 31.24
C PHE A 574 -48.23 6.21 31.18
N SER A 575 -48.84 7.40 31.25
CA SER A 575 -48.19 8.65 31.63
C SER A 575 -48.65 8.91 33.06
N GLU A 576 -47.81 8.68 34.07
CA GLU A 576 -48.12 9.21 35.41
C GLU A 576 -46.95 9.36 36.38
N TYR A 577 -45.69 9.51 35.92
CA TYR A 577 -44.58 9.71 36.86
C TYR A 577 -43.65 10.91 36.66
N TYR A 578 -43.72 11.67 35.56
CA TYR A 578 -42.82 12.84 35.40
C TYR A 578 -43.49 14.14 34.94
N ARG A 579 -44.64 14.45 35.56
CA ARG A 579 -45.36 15.72 35.39
C ARG A 579 -45.03 16.76 36.48
N LYS A 580 -43.76 16.94 36.85
CA LYS A 580 -43.39 17.98 37.83
C LYS A 580 -42.07 18.72 37.64
N TYR A 581 -41.51 18.75 36.43
CA TYR A 581 -40.51 19.75 36.07
C TYR A 581 -40.78 20.29 34.66
N SER A 582 -41.87 21.06 34.58
CA SER A 582 -42.16 21.96 33.46
C SER A 582 -41.28 23.21 33.59
N TYR A 583 -40.23 23.29 32.77
CA TYR A 583 -39.70 24.57 32.30
C TYR A 583 -39.47 24.44 30.79
N LYS A 584 -40.24 25.23 30.01
CA LYS A 584 -40.10 25.54 28.58
C LYS A 584 -39.37 24.50 27.73
N SER A 585 -40.09 23.56 27.11
CA SER A 585 -39.58 22.87 25.92
C SER A 585 -39.63 23.85 24.73
N ILE A 586 -38.59 24.67 24.61
CA ILE A 586 -38.13 25.11 23.31
C ILE A 586 -37.74 23.80 22.59
N ASN A 587 -38.30 23.52 21.41
CA ASN A 587 -37.74 22.48 20.55
C ASN A 587 -36.33 22.94 20.17
N MET A 588 -35.34 22.59 20.99
CA MET A 588 -33.96 23.01 20.76
C MET A 588 -33.43 22.24 19.57
N VAL A 589 -32.95 23.01 18.59
CA VAL A 589 -32.45 22.50 17.31
C VAL A 589 -31.20 21.64 17.48
N LEU A 590 -30.41 21.90 18.52
CA LEU A 590 -29.17 21.19 18.81
C LEU A 590 -29.34 20.30 20.03
N LYS A 591 -28.95 19.03 19.92
CA LYS A 591 -28.86 18.08 21.03
C LYS A 591 -27.41 17.64 21.21
N LEU A 592 -26.85 17.81 22.40
CA LEU A 592 -25.47 17.45 22.72
C LEU A 592 -25.45 16.26 23.69
N TYR A 593 -25.17 15.07 23.16
CA TYR A 593 -24.94 13.87 23.95
C TYR A 593 -23.51 13.90 24.50
N GLY A 594 -23.35 13.88 25.82
CA GLY A 594 -22.01 13.85 26.39
C GLY A 594 -21.97 13.79 27.90
N PHE A 595 -20.76 13.86 28.44
CA PHE A 595 -20.54 13.87 29.88
C PHE A 595 -20.05 15.25 30.31
N PRO A 596 -20.73 15.97 31.24
CA PRO A 596 -20.44 17.37 31.55
C PRO A 596 -18.97 17.65 31.93
N PHE A 597 -18.32 16.67 32.57
CA PHE A 597 -16.94 16.78 33.04
C PHE A 597 -15.91 16.27 32.03
N SER A 598 -16.34 15.70 30.89
CA SER A 598 -15.42 15.29 29.82
C SER A 598 -14.80 16.51 29.16
N THR A 599 -13.47 16.51 29.03
CA THR A 599 -12.72 17.58 28.36
C THR A 599 -13.19 17.79 26.91
N CYS A 600 -13.48 16.71 26.19
CA CYS A 600 -14.03 16.78 24.83
C CYS A 600 -15.44 17.37 24.79
N THR A 601 -16.30 17.04 25.76
CA THR A 601 -17.66 17.62 25.83
C THR A 601 -17.60 19.11 26.17
N ARG A 602 -16.71 19.52 27.10
CA ARG A 602 -16.48 20.92 27.42
C ARG A 602 -16.00 21.72 26.22
N ARG A 603 -15.14 21.17 25.36
CA ARG A 603 -14.71 21.81 24.10
C ARG A 603 -15.89 22.24 23.23
N VAL A 604 -16.88 21.36 23.05
CA VAL A 604 -18.09 21.68 22.28
C VAL A 604 -18.95 22.71 22.99
N ARG A 605 -19.13 22.59 24.31
CA ARG A 605 -19.92 23.55 25.07
C ARG A 605 -19.32 24.96 25.03
N ILE A 606 -17.99 25.11 24.95
CA ILE A 606 -17.35 26.42 24.74
C ILE A 606 -17.77 26.99 23.38
N ALA A 607 -17.69 26.21 22.31
CA ALA A 607 -18.08 26.67 20.98
C ALA A 607 -19.56 27.09 20.91
N LEU A 608 -20.46 26.36 21.57
CA LEU A 608 -21.87 26.73 21.70
C LEU A 608 -22.02 28.06 22.46
N ALA A 609 -21.35 28.20 23.61
CA ALA A 609 -21.44 29.40 24.44
C ALA A 609 -20.87 30.65 23.73
N GLU A 610 -19.76 30.50 22.99
CA GLU A 610 -19.18 31.57 22.17
C GLU A 610 -20.10 32.02 21.02
N LYS A 611 -20.91 31.10 20.49
CA LYS A 611 -21.92 31.38 19.48
C LYS A 611 -23.27 31.83 20.09
N GLY A 612 -23.39 31.87 21.42
CA GLY A 612 -24.64 32.18 22.11
C GLY A 612 -25.77 31.19 21.80
N LEU A 613 -25.42 29.92 21.61
CA LEU A 613 -26.36 28.85 21.24
C LEU A 613 -26.72 27.99 22.46
N ASP A 614 -28.01 27.76 22.64
CA ASP A 614 -28.50 26.75 23.55
C ASP A 614 -28.60 25.38 22.84
N ALA A 615 -28.18 24.32 23.53
CA ALA A 615 -28.32 22.95 23.07
C ALA A 615 -28.92 22.09 24.19
N GLU A 616 -29.81 21.17 23.82
CA GLU A 616 -30.35 20.15 24.72
C GLU A 616 -29.22 19.21 25.13
N PHE A 617 -28.76 19.33 26.36
CA PHE A 617 -27.68 18.47 26.86
C PHE A 617 -28.24 17.12 27.32
N ILE A 618 -27.82 16.04 26.66
CA ILE A 618 -28.24 14.68 26.96
C ILE A 618 -27.08 13.94 27.67
N PRO A 619 -27.16 13.70 28.98
CA PRO A 619 -26.05 13.16 29.74
C PRO A 619 -25.78 11.69 29.40
N ILE A 620 -24.51 11.37 29.12
CA ILE A 620 -24.01 10.01 28.95
C ILE A 620 -23.12 9.65 30.14
N ASP A 621 -23.55 8.68 30.94
CA ASP A 621 -22.86 8.27 32.16
C ASP A 621 -21.62 7.41 31.85
N LEU A 622 -20.45 8.04 31.90
CA LEU A 622 -19.17 7.34 31.65
C LEU A 622 -18.80 6.35 32.76
N THR A 623 -19.33 6.50 33.99
CA THR A 623 -19.03 5.60 35.10
C THR A 623 -19.71 4.24 34.92
N LYS A 624 -20.84 4.22 34.22
CA LYS A 624 -21.58 3.00 33.85
C LYS A 624 -21.21 2.46 32.48
N ASN A 625 -20.20 3.04 31.82
CA ASN A 625 -19.86 2.73 30.44
C ASN A 625 -21.07 2.88 29.49
N ALA A 626 -21.98 3.84 29.71
CA ALA A 626 -23.16 4.04 28.86
C ALA A 626 -22.77 4.33 27.39
N GLN A 627 -21.64 5.00 27.19
CA GLN A 627 -21.02 5.22 25.89
C GLN A 627 -20.55 3.92 25.21
N LYS A 628 -20.53 2.78 25.90
CA LYS A 628 -20.17 1.46 25.35
C LYS A 628 -21.39 0.57 25.13
N ALA A 629 -22.59 1.02 25.48
CA ALA A 629 -23.81 0.29 25.21
C ALA A 629 -24.01 0.13 23.70
N THR A 630 -24.52 -1.03 23.27
CA THR A 630 -24.73 -1.35 21.84
C THR A 630 -25.61 -0.30 21.15
N SER A 631 -26.66 0.19 21.80
CA SER A 631 -27.51 1.27 21.25
C SER A 631 -26.71 2.56 21.05
N TYR A 632 -25.88 2.96 22.01
CA TYR A 632 -25.03 4.13 21.85
C TYR A 632 -24.02 3.97 20.71
N LEU A 633 -23.41 2.79 20.57
CA LEU A 633 -22.43 2.50 19.52
C LEU A 633 -23.06 2.48 18.12
N ASN A 634 -24.25 1.89 18.01
CA ASN A 634 -24.95 1.77 16.74
C ASN A 634 -25.59 3.09 16.31
N ASP A 635 -26.21 3.80 17.27
CA ASP A 635 -27.12 4.90 16.95
C ASP A 635 -26.46 6.27 17.09
N LEU A 636 -25.42 6.42 17.93
CA LEU A 636 -24.83 7.73 18.26
C LEU A 636 -23.35 7.86 17.90
N GLN A 637 -22.49 6.99 18.46
CA GLN A 637 -21.04 7.13 18.33
C GLN A 637 -20.33 5.76 18.32
N PRO A 638 -19.79 5.31 17.18
CA PRO A 638 -19.33 3.92 17.01
C PRO A 638 -18.02 3.59 17.76
N PHE A 639 -17.30 4.59 18.27
CA PHE A 639 -16.04 4.38 19.01
C PHE A 639 -16.24 4.34 20.53
N GLY A 640 -17.49 4.47 20.98
CA GLY A 640 -17.91 4.62 22.36
C GLY A 640 -17.16 5.70 23.11
N LYS A 641 -17.25 6.92 22.58
CA LYS A 641 -16.70 8.18 23.09
C LYS A 641 -17.80 9.24 23.13
N VAL A 642 -17.54 10.30 23.87
CA VAL A 642 -18.38 11.51 23.95
C VAL A 642 -17.52 12.71 23.57
N PRO A 643 -18.08 13.79 23.00
CA PRO A 643 -19.51 14.03 22.74
C PRO A 643 -20.00 13.63 21.34
N VAL A 644 -21.32 13.65 21.15
CA VAL A 644 -22.04 13.64 19.86
C VAL A 644 -22.98 14.84 19.83
N LEU A 645 -23.01 15.57 18.72
CA LEU A 645 -24.00 16.59 18.45
C LEU A 645 -24.99 16.07 17.41
N GLN A 646 -26.28 16.23 17.68
CA GLN A 646 -27.35 16.00 16.72
C GLN A 646 -28.06 17.32 16.47
N ASP A 647 -28.09 17.73 15.21
CA ASP A 647 -28.76 18.93 14.74
C ASP A 647 -30.08 18.52 14.07
N THR A 648 -31.20 18.74 14.75
CA THR A 648 -32.51 18.28 14.29
C THR A 648 -33.05 19.10 13.12
N GLU A 649 -32.50 20.28 12.86
CA GLU A 649 -32.90 21.12 11.72
C GLU A 649 -32.27 20.62 10.42
N THR A 650 -30.97 20.27 10.45
CA THR A 650 -30.25 19.77 9.28
C THR A 650 -30.26 18.24 9.17
N GLY A 651 -30.66 17.54 10.23
CA GLY A 651 -30.57 16.08 10.34
C GLY A 651 -29.15 15.56 10.57
N ILE A 652 -28.16 16.44 10.74
CA ILE A 652 -26.75 16.06 10.91
C ILE A 652 -26.53 15.49 12.31
N GLN A 653 -25.92 14.31 12.37
CA GLN A 653 -25.35 13.75 13.59
C GLN A 653 -23.84 13.64 13.42
N ILE A 654 -23.10 14.36 14.24
CA ILE A 654 -21.64 14.47 14.15
C ILE A 654 -21.00 14.20 15.52
N TYR A 655 -19.92 13.44 15.51
CA TYR A 655 -19.11 13.12 16.68
C TYR A 655 -17.65 13.58 16.45
N GLU A 656 -16.83 13.54 17.51
CA GLU A 656 -15.53 14.21 17.64
C GLU A 656 -15.64 15.71 17.96
N SER A 657 -15.17 16.09 19.15
CA SER A 657 -15.38 17.45 19.69
C SER A 657 -14.82 18.60 18.82
N ARG A 658 -13.71 18.40 18.10
CA ARG A 658 -13.15 19.41 17.18
C ARG A 658 -13.98 19.54 15.90
N ALA A 659 -14.46 18.42 15.36
CA ALA A 659 -15.33 18.40 14.19
C ALA A 659 -16.70 19.02 14.52
N ILE A 660 -17.27 18.68 15.68
CA ILE A 660 -18.50 19.30 16.20
C ILE A 660 -18.31 20.82 16.36
N ALA A 661 -17.21 21.27 16.98
CA ALA A 661 -16.95 22.70 17.17
C ALA A 661 -16.79 23.43 15.82
N GLN A 662 -16.10 22.83 14.85
CA GLN A 662 -15.96 23.37 13.50
C GLN A 662 -17.31 23.45 12.77
N TYR A 663 -18.15 22.42 12.89
CA TYR A 663 -19.52 22.44 12.35
C TYR A 663 -20.35 23.58 12.94
N ILE A 664 -20.32 23.77 14.25
CA ILE A 664 -21.00 24.89 14.93
C ILE A 664 -20.46 26.23 14.42
N ALA A 665 -19.14 26.38 14.32
CA ALA A 665 -18.51 27.61 13.83
C ALA A 665 -18.93 27.94 12.39
N THR A 666 -18.97 26.93 11.51
CA THR A 666 -19.35 27.09 10.10
C THR A 666 -20.84 27.34 9.92
N LYS A 667 -21.72 26.54 10.56
CA LYS A 667 -23.18 26.67 10.43
C LYS A 667 -23.68 28.02 10.94
N TYR A 668 -23.13 28.48 12.07
CA TYR A 668 -23.54 29.74 12.72
C TYR A 668 -22.52 30.86 12.48
N ARG A 669 -21.96 30.92 11.26
CA ARG A 669 -21.10 32.03 10.83
C ARG A 669 -21.87 33.35 10.90
N GLY A 670 -21.24 34.41 11.41
CA GLY A 670 -21.89 35.70 11.63
C GLY A 670 -22.78 35.80 12.89
N GLN A 671 -22.96 34.72 13.66
CA GLN A 671 -23.58 34.75 14.98
C GLN A 671 -22.53 34.60 16.07
N GLY A 672 -22.63 35.40 17.14
CA GLY A 672 -21.70 35.37 18.27
C GLY A 672 -20.25 35.67 17.86
N THR A 673 -19.28 35.11 18.58
CA THR A 673 -17.86 35.23 18.24
C THR A 673 -17.56 34.48 16.93
N GLU A 674 -16.79 35.07 16.03
CA GLU A 674 -16.33 34.35 14.84
C GLU A 674 -15.18 33.40 15.20
N LEU A 675 -15.44 32.09 15.19
CA LEU A 675 -14.53 31.08 15.73
C LEU A 675 -13.67 30.41 14.66
N ALA A 676 -14.02 30.58 13.39
CA ALA A 676 -13.27 30.09 12.25
C ALA A 676 -13.41 31.07 11.07
N PRO A 677 -12.30 31.55 10.50
CA PRO A 677 -12.36 32.39 9.30
C PRO A 677 -12.98 31.63 8.12
N PRO A 678 -13.64 32.33 7.17
CA PRO A 678 -14.20 31.71 5.98
C PRO A 678 -13.09 31.26 5.02
N GLU A 679 -13.33 30.17 4.28
CA GLU A 679 -12.39 29.67 3.26
C GLU A 679 -12.15 30.68 2.13
N THR A 680 -13.05 31.65 1.95
CA THR A 680 -12.88 32.77 1.02
C THR A 680 -11.77 33.73 1.43
N ASP A 681 -11.42 33.81 2.71
CA ASP A 681 -10.21 34.51 3.19
C ASP A 681 -9.07 33.48 3.33
N LEU A 682 -8.44 33.20 2.19
CA LEU A 682 -7.39 32.18 2.08
C LEU A 682 -6.26 32.38 3.10
N LYS A 683 -5.91 33.64 3.42
CA LYS A 683 -4.81 33.95 4.33
C LYS A 683 -5.20 33.65 5.77
N ALA A 684 -6.35 34.16 6.22
CA ALA A 684 -6.83 33.88 7.58
C ALA A 684 -7.13 32.40 7.77
N PHE A 685 -7.75 31.75 6.77
CA PHE A 685 -8.04 30.32 6.80
C PHE A 685 -6.79 29.46 6.85
N ALA A 686 -5.75 29.78 6.07
CA ALA A 686 -4.47 29.06 6.11
C ALA A 686 -3.81 29.12 7.50
N TYR A 687 -3.74 30.30 8.12
CA TYR A 687 -3.15 30.43 9.46
C TYR A 687 -4.00 29.76 10.54
N TYR A 688 -5.33 29.78 10.39
CA TYR A 688 -6.23 29.04 11.26
C TYR A 688 -6.01 27.53 11.18
N GLN A 689 -5.92 26.96 9.96
CA GLN A 689 -5.63 25.53 9.78
C GLN A 689 -4.24 25.15 10.30
N GLN A 690 -3.24 26.03 10.12
CA GLN A 690 -1.92 25.87 10.71
C GLN A 690 -2.00 25.81 12.24
N ALA A 691 -2.72 26.73 12.88
CA ALA A 691 -2.87 26.78 14.33
C ALA A 691 -3.61 25.55 14.88
N LEU A 692 -4.66 25.07 14.20
CA LEU A 692 -5.34 23.81 14.55
C LEU A 692 -4.41 22.61 14.48
N SER A 693 -3.62 22.50 13.40
CA SER A 693 -2.67 21.41 13.21
C SER A 693 -1.58 21.41 14.29
N ILE A 694 -1.09 22.60 14.66
CA ILE A 694 -0.13 22.79 15.76
C ILE A 694 -0.73 22.35 17.10
N GLU A 695 -1.95 22.78 17.43
CA GLU A 695 -2.64 22.36 18.66
C GLU A 695 -2.79 20.84 18.71
N GLN A 696 -3.27 20.23 17.62
CA GLN A 696 -3.55 18.79 17.57
C GLN A 696 -2.27 17.93 17.56
N SER A 697 -1.17 18.43 17.00
CA SER A 697 0.06 17.65 16.83
C SER A 697 1.07 17.87 17.95
N TYR A 698 1.13 19.07 18.51
CA TYR A 698 2.18 19.47 19.45
C TYR A 698 1.67 19.77 20.85
N PHE A 699 0.39 20.11 21.03
CA PHE A 699 -0.18 20.39 22.36
C PHE A 699 -1.02 19.23 22.90
N ASP A 700 -2.10 18.84 22.20
CA ASP A 700 -3.08 17.84 22.67
C ASP A 700 -2.45 16.49 23.07
N PRO A 701 -1.51 15.89 22.31
CA PRO A 701 -0.90 14.61 22.69
C PRO A 701 -0.10 14.70 23.99
N LEU A 702 0.48 15.86 24.29
CA LEU A 702 1.28 16.08 25.48
C LEU A 702 0.39 16.26 26.71
N VAL A 703 -0.59 17.17 26.64
CA VAL A 703 -1.48 17.45 27.78
C VAL A 703 -2.44 16.29 28.08
N SER A 704 -2.93 15.60 27.05
CA SER A 704 -3.75 14.39 27.24
C SER A 704 -2.91 13.23 27.77
N GLY A 705 -1.63 13.13 27.38
CA GLY A 705 -0.67 12.19 27.95
C GLY A 705 -0.41 12.43 29.44
N ILE A 706 -0.23 13.69 29.85
CA ILE A 706 -0.07 14.07 31.26
C ILE A 706 -1.34 13.75 32.05
N ALA A 707 -2.51 14.13 31.53
CA ALA A 707 -3.81 13.80 32.13
C ALA A 707 -3.99 12.28 32.27
N TYR A 708 -3.55 11.50 31.28
CA TYR A 708 -3.58 10.06 31.35
C TYR A 708 -2.71 9.52 32.47
N GLU A 709 -1.43 9.89 32.52
CA GLU A 709 -0.50 9.41 33.55
C GLU A 709 -0.95 9.81 34.96
N LYS A 710 -1.33 11.07 35.18
CA LYS A 710 -1.66 11.61 36.52
C LYS A 710 -3.05 11.24 37.03
N VAL A 711 -4.00 10.89 36.15
CA VAL A 711 -5.40 10.65 36.56
C VAL A 711 -5.97 9.34 36.03
N PHE A 712 -5.85 9.08 34.73
CA PHE A 712 -6.60 7.97 34.12
C PHE A 712 -5.91 6.61 34.21
N LYS A 713 -4.58 6.57 34.29
CA LYS A 713 -3.79 5.34 34.29
C LYS A 713 -4.09 4.48 35.52
N GLU A 714 -4.02 5.07 36.70
CA GLU A 714 -4.35 4.37 37.96
C GLU A 714 -5.84 4.02 38.02
N ARG A 715 -6.73 4.96 37.67
CA ARG A 715 -8.20 4.71 37.62
C ARG A 715 -8.60 3.58 36.67
N LYS A 716 -7.80 3.30 35.64
CA LYS A 716 -8.02 2.20 34.69
C LYS A 716 -7.29 0.91 35.07
N GLY A 717 -6.57 0.89 36.19
CA GLY A 717 -5.79 -0.27 36.62
C GLY A 717 -4.55 -0.55 35.76
N HIS A 718 -4.05 0.46 35.04
CA HIS A 718 -2.87 0.33 34.15
C HIS A 718 -1.54 0.61 34.89
N GLY A 719 -1.54 0.55 36.22
CA GLY A 719 -0.38 0.80 37.09
C GLY A 719 -0.27 2.25 37.60
N PRO A 720 0.73 2.54 38.46
CA PRO A 720 0.95 3.87 39.01
C PRO A 720 1.47 4.86 37.96
N THR A 721 1.42 6.15 38.31
CA THR A 721 2.00 7.25 37.52
C THR A 721 3.47 6.99 37.21
N ASP A 722 3.85 7.11 35.95
CA ASP A 722 5.27 7.13 35.55
C ASP A 722 5.77 8.58 35.59
N GLU A 723 6.41 8.95 36.70
CA GLU A 723 6.91 10.33 36.90
C GLU A 723 7.97 10.73 35.88
N ALA A 724 8.81 9.80 35.40
CA ALA A 724 9.80 10.10 34.37
C ALA A 724 9.13 10.43 33.03
N ARG A 725 8.06 9.70 32.69
CA ARG A 725 7.24 10.01 31.52
C ARG A 725 6.52 11.36 31.66
N VAL A 726 5.97 11.66 32.82
CA VAL A 726 5.32 12.96 33.07
C VAL A 726 6.32 14.11 32.90
N GLN A 727 7.52 13.98 33.45
CA GLN A 727 8.59 14.97 33.27
C GLN A 727 8.97 15.13 31.80
N ALA A 728 9.10 14.04 31.05
CA ALA A 728 9.41 14.09 29.61
C ALA A 728 8.29 14.76 28.79
N LEU A 729 7.02 14.57 29.16
CA LEU A 729 5.89 15.24 28.51
C LEU A 729 5.86 16.73 28.83
N PHE A 730 6.13 17.13 30.08
CA PHE A 730 6.23 18.55 30.44
C PHE A 730 7.41 19.24 29.75
N ALA A 731 8.56 18.57 29.62
CA ALA A 731 9.71 19.11 28.89
C ALA A 731 9.38 19.38 27.40
N GLN A 732 8.66 18.46 26.75
CA GLN A 732 8.19 18.67 25.37
C GLN A 732 7.12 19.76 25.27
N LEU A 733 6.27 19.86 26.29
CA LEU A 733 5.23 20.88 26.34
C LEU A 733 5.86 22.27 26.49
N GLU A 734 6.91 22.39 27.29
CA GLU A 734 7.68 23.64 27.44
C GLU A 734 8.27 24.11 26.09
N LEU A 735 8.83 23.21 25.28
CA LEU A 735 9.30 23.54 23.92
C LEU A 735 8.17 24.02 23.01
N THR A 736 6.98 23.42 23.15
CA THR A 736 5.80 23.82 22.38
C THR A 736 5.35 25.23 22.79
N LEU A 737 5.30 25.52 24.09
CA LEU A 737 4.94 26.83 24.61
C LEU A 737 6.00 27.90 24.31
N GLU A 738 7.27 27.55 24.22
CA GLU A 738 8.31 28.46 23.73
C GLU A 738 8.04 28.87 22.27
N GLY A 739 7.58 27.93 21.44
CA GLY A 739 7.07 28.23 20.10
C GLY A 739 5.89 29.19 20.11
N TYR A 740 4.94 28.99 21.05
CA TYR A 740 3.78 29.86 21.19
C TYR A 740 4.17 31.25 21.66
N GLU A 741 5.14 31.38 22.57
CA GLU A 741 5.65 32.68 23.02
C GLU A 741 6.16 33.52 21.83
N ARG A 742 6.84 32.89 20.86
CA ARG A 742 7.31 33.56 19.64
C ARG A 742 6.15 34.00 18.74
N VAL A 743 5.09 33.20 18.62
CA VAL A 743 3.89 33.57 17.86
C VAL A 743 3.15 34.71 18.57
N LEU A 744 2.83 34.53 19.85
CA LEU A 744 2.06 35.46 20.67
C LEU A 744 2.81 36.78 20.98
N SER A 745 4.13 36.83 20.75
CA SER A 745 4.89 38.09 20.77
C SER A 745 4.53 39.02 19.61
N LYS A 746 3.96 38.49 18.52
CA LYS A 746 3.64 39.22 17.28
C LYS A 746 2.15 39.48 17.09
N GLN A 747 1.29 38.70 17.75
CA GLN A 747 -0.15 38.70 17.56
C GLN A 747 -0.86 38.20 18.84
N PRO A 748 -2.13 38.58 19.08
CA PRO A 748 -2.81 38.26 20.34
C PRO A 748 -3.28 36.80 20.47
N TYR A 749 -3.50 36.09 19.34
CA TYR A 749 -3.99 34.71 19.31
C TYR A 749 -3.16 33.85 18.35
N LEU A 750 -3.28 32.52 18.43
CA LEU A 750 -2.44 31.60 17.66
C LEU A 750 -2.69 31.67 16.14
N ALA A 751 -3.92 31.99 15.73
CA ALA A 751 -4.30 32.10 14.32
C ALA A 751 -4.26 33.53 13.76
N GLY A 752 -4.10 34.55 14.61
CA GLY A 752 -4.03 35.96 14.18
C GLY A 752 -4.58 36.93 15.24
N GLU A 753 -5.34 37.92 14.78
CA GLU A 753 -5.88 39.01 15.60
C GLU A 753 -7.14 38.63 16.41
N ALA A 754 -7.86 37.59 15.98
CA ALA A 754 -9.10 37.14 16.61
C ALA A 754 -8.93 35.75 17.26
N VAL A 755 -9.70 35.52 18.33
CA VAL A 755 -9.78 34.21 18.97
C VAL A 755 -10.45 33.22 18.03
N THR A 756 -9.90 32.01 17.94
CA THR A 756 -10.45 30.94 17.09
C THR A 756 -10.63 29.65 17.87
N LEU A 757 -11.22 28.62 17.23
CA LEU A 757 -11.26 27.28 17.82
C LEU A 757 -9.88 26.73 18.15
N ALA A 758 -8.83 27.13 17.42
CA ALA A 758 -7.46 26.70 17.70
C ALA A 758 -7.01 27.18 19.09
N ASP A 759 -7.40 28.38 19.50
CA ASP A 759 -7.11 28.90 20.84
C ASP A 759 -7.94 28.18 21.90
N LEU A 760 -9.26 28.12 21.70
CA LEU A 760 -10.21 27.58 22.67
C LEU A 760 -10.04 26.07 22.93
N ALA A 761 -9.50 25.32 21.97
CA ALA A 761 -9.26 23.88 22.11
C ALA A 761 -8.28 23.53 23.25
N HIS A 762 -7.45 24.48 23.68
CA HIS A 762 -6.47 24.33 24.76
C HIS A 762 -7.11 24.30 26.16
N LEU A 763 -8.23 25.02 26.35
CA LEU A 763 -8.85 25.22 27.67
C LEU A 763 -9.18 23.92 28.40
N PRO A 764 -9.90 22.94 27.80
CA PRO A 764 -10.40 21.81 28.58
C PRO A 764 -9.30 20.93 29.17
N TYR A 765 -8.25 20.61 28.41
CA TYR A 765 -7.13 19.82 28.94
C TYR A 765 -6.15 20.68 29.73
N GLY A 766 -5.83 21.89 29.27
CA GLY A 766 -4.89 22.75 29.98
C GLY A 766 -5.35 23.04 31.41
N VAL A 767 -6.62 23.43 31.61
CA VAL A 767 -7.19 23.63 32.96
C VAL A 767 -7.24 22.32 33.74
N PHE A 768 -7.57 21.21 33.09
CA PHE A 768 -7.60 19.90 33.75
C PHE A 768 -6.24 19.49 34.33
N ILE A 769 -5.13 19.89 33.69
CA ILE A 769 -3.78 19.57 34.15
C ILE A 769 -3.07 20.71 34.90
N GLU A 770 -3.71 21.85 35.12
CA GLU A 770 -3.17 22.96 35.94
C GLU A 770 -2.69 22.49 37.32
N PRO A 771 -3.46 21.68 38.09
CA PRO A 771 -3.03 21.19 39.39
C PRO A 771 -1.80 20.27 39.34
N PHE A 772 -1.42 19.79 38.16
CA PHE A 772 -0.31 18.84 37.96
C PHE A 772 0.96 19.51 37.43
N GLY A 773 1.04 20.85 37.41
CA GLY A 773 2.24 21.60 37.03
C GLY A 773 2.10 22.43 35.75
N PHE A 774 0.97 22.38 35.04
CA PHE A 774 0.80 23.16 33.81
C PHE A 774 0.83 24.68 34.07
N ALA A 775 0.31 25.14 35.22
CA ALA A 775 0.36 26.55 35.60
C ALA A 775 1.81 27.06 35.77
N GLU A 776 2.72 26.22 36.25
CA GLU A 776 4.14 26.56 36.41
C GLU A 776 4.84 26.70 35.06
N VAL A 777 4.56 25.78 34.12
CA VAL A 777 5.16 25.82 32.77
C VAL A 777 4.63 27.02 31.99
N VAL A 778 3.32 27.29 32.03
CA VAL A 778 2.75 28.50 31.41
C VAL A 778 3.33 29.77 32.04
N GLY A 779 3.57 29.77 33.35
CA GLY A 779 4.14 30.89 34.09
C GLY A 779 5.53 31.36 33.61
N LYS A 780 6.29 30.48 32.93
CA LYS A 780 7.61 30.80 32.37
C LYS A 780 7.56 31.72 31.15
N PHE A 781 6.41 31.80 30.48
CA PHE A 781 6.24 32.46 29.18
C PHE A 781 5.21 33.60 29.31
N PRO A 782 5.64 34.87 29.42
CA PRO A 782 4.73 35.98 29.71
C PRO A 782 3.59 36.17 28.71
N ARG A 783 3.84 36.01 27.41
CA ARG A 783 2.79 36.16 26.37
C ARG A 783 1.84 34.97 26.38
N VAL A 784 2.36 33.75 26.50
CA VAL A 784 1.53 32.54 26.68
C VAL A 784 0.67 32.66 27.94
N ARG A 785 1.22 33.14 29.06
CA ARG A 785 0.47 33.35 30.30
C ARG A 785 -0.66 34.36 30.11
N ALA A 786 -0.39 35.50 29.47
CA ALA A 786 -1.42 36.50 29.20
C ALA A 786 -2.53 35.96 28.29
N TRP A 787 -2.18 35.23 27.23
CA TRP A 787 -3.13 34.55 26.35
C TRP A 787 -3.95 33.51 27.11
N TRP A 788 -3.32 32.66 27.93
CA TRP A 788 -3.96 31.62 28.72
C TRP A 788 -4.96 32.19 29.75
N GLU A 789 -4.57 33.20 30.51
CA GLU A 789 -5.46 33.89 31.44
C GLU A 789 -6.60 34.63 30.70
N GLY A 790 -6.32 35.18 29.53
CA GLY A 790 -7.32 35.76 28.64
C GLY A 790 -8.38 34.74 28.20
N LEU A 791 -7.96 33.53 27.83
CA LEU A 791 -8.88 32.44 27.48
C LEU A 791 -9.70 31.96 28.68
N LYS A 792 -9.07 31.80 29.86
CA LYS A 792 -9.79 31.40 31.09
C LYS A 792 -10.76 32.48 31.60
N GLY A 793 -10.46 33.75 31.33
CA GLY A 793 -11.30 34.88 31.71
C GLY A 793 -12.58 35.03 30.88
N ARG A 794 -12.72 34.27 29.78
CA ARG A 794 -13.90 34.36 28.90
C ARG A 794 -15.16 33.88 29.60
N GLU A 795 -16.25 34.61 29.38
CA GLU A 795 -17.56 34.27 29.95
C GLU A 795 -18.05 32.89 29.50
N SER A 796 -17.78 32.53 28.24
CA SER A 796 -18.07 31.19 27.70
C SER A 796 -17.42 30.08 28.53
N TRP A 797 -16.19 30.26 29.01
CA TRP A 797 -15.52 29.26 29.84
C TRP A 797 -16.11 29.18 31.24
N ARG A 798 -16.51 30.32 31.83
CA ARG A 798 -17.21 30.36 33.12
C ARG A 798 -18.54 29.62 33.04
N VAL A 799 -19.33 29.81 31.98
CA VAL A 799 -20.60 29.10 31.75
C VAL A 799 -20.40 27.58 31.59
N VAL A 800 -19.30 27.14 30.98
CA VAL A 800 -19.02 25.72 30.78
C VAL A 800 -18.53 25.02 32.05
N THR A 801 -17.89 25.78 32.96
CA THR A 801 -17.27 25.26 34.19
C THR A 801 -18.09 25.47 35.45
N ALA A 802 -19.08 26.38 35.44
CA ALA A 802 -20.20 26.40 36.36
C ALA A 802 -21.03 25.11 36.23
#